data_AF-F3QZ37-F1
#
_entry.id   AF-F3QZ37-F1
#
_cell.length_a   1.000
_cell.length_b   1.000
_cell.length_c   1.000
_cell.angle_alpha   90.00
_cell.angle_beta   90.00
_cell.angle_gamma   90.00
#
_symmetry.space_group_name_H-M   'P 1'
#
loop_
_entity.id
_entity.type
_entity.pdbx_description
1 polymer ?
#
loop_
_entity_poly.entity_id
_entity_poly.type
_entity_poly.pdbx_seq_one_letter_code
_entity_poly.pdbx_strand_id
1 'polypeptide(L)'
;MKNFMFSGLLLAAVSVSAEVPPSIHVDGKNLTDTHGNKVVLHGVMDTPSPYFNNYRWGNAANDATKKDCIEYFDKLFTAITDSTQGAYCNVFRLHLDPCWTNDPNLPVTGEETGEANISQFSEKRLRTYLSTLYWKIIEKALDHGLYVVVRPPGVCPGGIKVDGYYQDYLLKVWDIVSSNTNIKKHSGQVSIELANEPVNIYDADSLESARAPYDFFQPIVDKIRANGFDGIIWVPGTGWQSNYTCYKSNPIEGYNIGYAVHAYVGWYNNSDENANGETFIQEFGKAVPVVNTNPVIITEVDWSPEKEGEGHYDEHGNWVPANWGTWATGSTSKWGNAYKAVLDHYGNVSMTLSGTACYIDIDKYLADGTVAPAFEGNPEACGKATFDWYADYAKVDFARPDFTNVSTNQTTDGKKFINPVLASDFPDPDVARLGDTYYMVSTTMHLFPGATILKSYDLVNWEYCAQPLEQLSTADKYSLIGGKDSYAQGMWAAALTAHEGKLYLLINGNDAGGYMLSTDDPEGAWQMQKLERSYYDPGLLFEGDKVYVACGIGNIDICELDKNLKFKKSTTVLRDKPGLEGSHLYKIGDYYYIYATYGGWPSGQAIFRSKDITGPYEEKMLIEKTINGQPNTVHQGALVETPTGEWWTMLMEDKGAIGRLPSLHPVAWADGWPTVAKDGVPQLAYTKPDVGTTYQEKILPTNDNFRQYSLGMQWQWNHNPDDGKWSLFERPGFLRLYTASVTDDLMQARNTLTQRIFAFHNTKSPYGLDTSRPSIGTVALNLKHMQEGDMAGLTIQQDPYAYIAVHVKDGKKQLIWGQDTLRTVDGFEPAAVTETSVSIDTVVYLRAQFDCGTGKARFFYSTDNKEYVQLGSETTFRFNLSVFVGARFGIFNYATQALGGYVDVDWFTTEEQFEENTYFDPDFEGYSEDMLTMQSLSVRPEMEVMIGQSEVLELMATFKDGHTENVAAKAKYEVSDPEVLSLSSGMVVGKKDGRVAVKATYTDPMGNTLTASFTASSTFFPWADEYINKTLFGEGTYLEQTHAFFPGVNGQMGWVYENGADMSGYKYLVFKLDKVQKVNAAINIYPQNSIWGNCYSKPIGDATMVVIPLQEIEYTSGDAIGEPVNTANIMIVALYAGNGGVIDVSDAYLTNNDDYSPEGVSVGSIHIRPTETDGPVYNLQGMRVDRMTKGVYIQNGKKILVK
;
A
#
# COMPACT_ATOMS: atom_id res chain seq x y z
N MET A 1 58.17 -10.88 -21.20
CA MET A 1 57.41 -9.65 -21.44
C MET A 1 55.99 -10.03 -21.81
N LYS A 2 55.02 -9.54 -21.01
CA LYS A 2 53.57 -9.37 -21.21
C LYS A 2 52.83 -10.25 -22.23
N ASN A 3 51.85 -11.02 -21.73
CA ASN A 3 50.44 -10.64 -21.88
C ASN A 3 49.57 -11.45 -20.90
N PHE A 4 48.75 -10.71 -20.14
CA PHE A 4 47.70 -11.20 -19.25
C PHE A 4 46.53 -11.75 -20.08
N MET A 5 46.01 -12.92 -19.74
CA MET A 5 44.68 -13.37 -20.15
C MET A 5 43.68 -12.97 -19.07
N PHE A 6 42.67 -12.18 -19.45
CA PHE A 6 41.42 -12.05 -18.74
C PHE A 6 40.62 -13.35 -18.94
N SER A 7 40.33 -14.07 -17.86
CA SER A 7 39.29 -15.09 -17.84
C SER A 7 37.95 -14.39 -17.60
N GLY A 8 37.13 -14.29 -18.65
CA GLY A 8 35.73 -13.90 -18.50
C GLY A 8 34.98 -14.98 -17.72
N LEU A 9 34.30 -14.58 -16.66
CA LEU A 9 33.19 -15.35 -16.12
C LEU A 9 32.10 -15.37 -17.21
N LEU A 10 31.87 -16.53 -17.82
CA LEU A 10 30.57 -16.79 -18.44
C LEU A 10 29.56 -16.81 -17.29
N LEU A 11 28.58 -15.90 -17.29
CA LEU A 11 27.31 -16.17 -16.66
C LEU A 11 26.79 -17.47 -17.29
N ALA A 12 26.81 -18.56 -16.54
CA ALA A 12 26.02 -19.72 -16.90
C ALA A 12 24.56 -19.27 -16.76
N ALA A 13 23.89 -19.07 -17.89
CA ALA A 13 22.44 -19.02 -17.93
C ALA A 13 21.96 -20.34 -17.31
N VAL A 14 21.51 -20.28 -16.06
CA VAL A 14 20.82 -21.39 -15.43
C VAL A 14 19.60 -21.63 -16.30
N SER A 15 19.53 -22.80 -16.94
CA SER A 15 18.31 -23.26 -17.57
C SER A 15 17.31 -23.54 -16.45
N VAL A 16 16.60 -22.49 -16.03
CA VAL A 16 15.45 -22.61 -15.14
C VAL A 16 14.40 -23.34 -15.97
N SER A 17 14.06 -24.57 -15.58
CA SER A 17 12.80 -25.18 -16.03
C SER A 17 11.70 -24.19 -15.67
N ALA A 18 10.84 -23.80 -16.62
CA ALA A 18 9.86 -22.75 -16.39
C ALA A 18 9.02 -23.05 -15.13
N GLU A 19 9.28 -22.27 -14.08
CA GLU A 19 8.49 -22.22 -12.86
C GLU A 19 7.53 -21.05 -12.99
N VAL A 20 6.40 -21.11 -12.27
CA VAL A 20 5.45 -20.00 -12.18
C VAL A 20 6.22 -18.73 -11.82
N PRO A 21 5.99 -17.60 -12.52
CA PRO A 21 6.75 -16.40 -12.25
C PRO A 21 6.55 -15.92 -10.80
N PRO A 22 7.57 -15.29 -10.18
CA PRO A 22 7.47 -14.78 -8.81
C PRO A 22 6.34 -13.76 -8.65
N SER A 23 5.94 -13.47 -7.42
CA SER A 23 4.89 -12.48 -7.19
C SER A 23 5.44 -11.06 -7.34
N ILE A 24 4.69 -10.17 -8.01
CA ILE A 24 5.02 -8.75 -8.13
C ILE A 24 3.91 -7.84 -7.60
N HIS A 25 4.29 -6.62 -7.21
CA HIS A 25 3.39 -5.59 -6.73
C HIS A 25 3.86 -4.19 -7.15
N VAL A 26 3.06 -3.17 -6.88
CA VAL A 26 3.42 -1.77 -7.13
C VAL A 26 4.09 -1.19 -5.89
N ASP A 27 5.27 -0.60 -6.07
CA ASP A 27 5.96 0.21 -5.07
C ASP A 27 6.37 1.55 -5.68
N GLY A 28 5.71 2.61 -5.22
CA GLY A 28 5.79 3.94 -5.83
C GLY A 28 5.51 3.89 -7.34
N LYS A 29 6.45 4.40 -8.13
CA LYS A 29 6.34 4.40 -9.59
C LYS A 29 6.73 3.07 -10.25
N ASN A 30 7.26 2.09 -9.52
CA ASN A 30 7.83 0.87 -10.08
C ASN A 30 6.94 -0.35 -9.84
N LEU A 31 7.13 -1.39 -10.66
CA LEU A 31 6.80 -2.75 -10.24
C LEU A 31 8.00 -3.32 -9.47
N THR A 32 7.73 -4.10 -8.42
CA THR A 32 8.75 -4.76 -7.60
C THR A 32 8.37 -6.19 -7.29
N ASP A 33 9.37 -7.06 -7.14
CA ASP A 33 9.18 -8.42 -6.61
C ASP A 33 9.05 -8.42 -5.07
N THR A 34 8.87 -9.59 -4.48
CA THR A 34 8.71 -9.76 -3.02
C THR A 34 9.96 -9.39 -2.20
N HIS A 35 11.10 -9.19 -2.85
CA HIS A 35 12.37 -8.82 -2.24
C HIS A 35 12.69 -7.33 -2.42
N GLY A 36 11.83 -6.59 -3.13
CA GLY A 36 12.00 -5.17 -3.43
C GLY A 36 12.87 -4.90 -4.66
N ASN A 37 13.23 -5.90 -5.46
CA ASN A 37 13.92 -5.66 -6.72
C ASN A 37 12.94 -5.10 -7.75
N LYS A 38 13.39 -4.13 -8.53
CA LYS A 38 12.59 -3.53 -9.60
C LYS A 38 12.31 -4.55 -10.72
N VAL A 39 11.11 -4.47 -11.30
CA VAL A 39 10.67 -5.34 -12.39
C VAL A 39 10.13 -4.50 -13.55
N VAL A 40 10.51 -4.85 -14.78
CA VAL A 40 9.90 -4.32 -16.01
C VAL A 40 9.42 -5.48 -16.89
N LEU A 41 8.15 -5.43 -17.27
CA LEU A 41 7.53 -6.47 -18.08
C LEU A 41 7.66 -6.16 -19.57
N HIS A 42 7.96 -7.17 -20.37
CA HIS A 42 8.10 -7.08 -21.81
C HIS A 42 7.55 -8.34 -22.49
N GLY A 43 6.70 -8.16 -23.49
CA GLY A 43 6.05 -9.30 -24.11
C GLY A 43 5.19 -8.96 -25.30
N VAL A 44 4.10 -9.73 -25.43
CA VAL A 44 3.16 -9.65 -26.55
C VAL A 44 1.73 -9.75 -26.04
N MET A 45 0.79 -9.24 -26.83
CA MET A 45 -0.63 -9.52 -26.68
C MET A 45 -1.06 -10.58 -27.70
N ASP A 46 -2.08 -11.36 -27.37
CA ASP A 46 -2.76 -12.19 -28.37
C ASP A 46 -4.17 -12.55 -27.89
N THR A 47 -5.01 -12.92 -28.85
CA THR A 47 -6.45 -13.11 -28.67
C THR A 47 -6.81 -14.54 -29.07
N PRO A 48 -7.48 -15.33 -28.22
CA PRO A 48 -7.84 -16.70 -28.51
C PRO A 48 -9.02 -16.78 -29.49
N SER A 49 -8.82 -16.29 -30.70
CA SER A 49 -9.85 -16.16 -31.72
C SER A 49 -9.36 -16.78 -33.03
N PRO A 50 -10.19 -17.59 -33.72
CA PRO A 50 -9.83 -18.13 -35.03
C PRO A 50 -9.43 -17.03 -36.01
N TYR A 51 -10.11 -15.87 -35.97
CA TYR A 51 -9.84 -14.76 -36.87
C TYR A 51 -8.46 -14.14 -36.61
N PHE A 52 -8.20 -13.70 -35.37
CA PHE A 52 -6.92 -13.07 -35.01
C PHE A 52 -5.73 -14.01 -35.11
N ASN A 53 -5.94 -15.32 -35.03
CA ASN A 53 -4.88 -16.31 -35.15
C ASN A 53 -4.72 -16.91 -36.55
N ASN A 54 -5.31 -16.30 -37.59
CA ASN A 54 -5.29 -16.78 -38.98
C ASN A 54 -5.75 -18.24 -39.11
N TYR A 55 -6.75 -18.62 -38.31
CA TYR A 55 -7.39 -19.94 -38.27
C TYR A 55 -6.44 -21.11 -37.97
N ARG A 56 -5.27 -20.85 -37.36
CA ARG A 56 -4.21 -21.85 -37.12
C ARG A 56 -4.62 -23.02 -36.21
N TRP A 57 -5.54 -22.80 -35.28
CA TRP A 57 -6.03 -23.84 -34.36
C TRP A 57 -7.47 -24.28 -34.64
N GLY A 58 -8.16 -23.69 -35.62
CA GLY A 58 -9.53 -24.05 -35.96
C GLY A 58 -10.30 -22.94 -36.69
N ASN A 59 -11.50 -23.28 -37.18
CA ASN A 59 -12.36 -22.36 -37.94
C ASN A 59 -13.50 -21.72 -37.13
N ALA A 60 -13.67 -22.09 -35.87
CA ALA A 60 -14.75 -21.60 -35.02
C ALA A 60 -14.37 -21.67 -33.53
N ALA A 61 -14.92 -20.78 -32.72
CA ALA A 61 -14.78 -20.77 -31.26
C ALA A 61 -15.92 -21.54 -30.59
N ASN A 62 -15.67 -22.80 -30.20
CA ASN A 62 -16.66 -23.65 -29.52
C ASN A 62 -15.98 -24.78 -28.73
N ASP A 63 -16.77 -25.61 -28.04
CA ASP A 63 -16.24 -26.69 -27.20
C ASP A 63 -15.41 -27.74 -27.95
N ALA A 64 -15.60 -27.92 -29.26
CA ALA A 64 -14.85 -28.88 -30.06
C ALA A 64 -13.42 -28.39 -30.37
N THR A 65 -13.23 -27.08 -30.55
CA THR A 65 -11.94 -26.46 -30.90
C THR A 65 -11.21 -25.84 -29.70
N LYS A 66 -11.89 -25.73 -28.55
CA LYS A 66 -11.33 -25.20 -27.30
C LYS A 66 -10.00 -25.86 -26.91
N LYS A 67 -9.90 -27.18 -27.06
CA LYS A 67 -8.67 -27.93 -26.75
C LYS A 67 -7.52 -27.50 -27.67
N ASP A 68 -7.78 -27.42 -28.98
CA ASP A 68 -6.79 -27.04 -29.98
C ASP A 68 -6.31 -25.59 -29.77
N CYS A 69 -7.21 -24.69 -29.35
CA CYS A 69 -6.87 -23.34 -28.94
C CYS A 69 -5.88 -23.33 -27.76
N ILE A 70 -6.15 -24.08 -26.69
CA ILE A 70 -5.25 -24.17 -25.52
C ILE A 70 -3.89 -24.72 -25.93
N GLU A 71 -3.85 -25.80 -26.72
CA GLU A 71 -2.60 -26.40 -27.20
C GLU A 71 -1.82 -25.48 -28.15
N TYR A 72 -2.51 -24.62 -28.90
CA TYR A 72 -1.88 -23.60 -29.73
C TYR A 72 -1.17 -22.55 -28.89
N PHE A 73 -1.85 -21.99 -27.88
CA PHE A 73 -1.22 -21.02 -26.97
C PHE A 73 -0.07 -21.63 -26.17
N ASP A 74 -0.20 -22.88 -25.70
CA ASP A 74 0.89 -23.59 -25.01
C ASP A 74 2.17 -23.67 -25.88
N LYS A 75 2.01 -23.92 -27.19
CA LYS A 75 3.11 -23.88 -28.15
C LYS A 75 3.66 -22.46 -28.36
N LEU A 76 2.79 -21.45 -28.48
CA LEU A 76 3.23 -20.07 -28.61
C LEU A 76 4.02 -19.61 -27.40
N PHE A 77 3.56 -19.94 -26.18
CA PHE A 77 4.26 -19.63 -24.94
C PHE A 77 5.63 -20.29 -24.92
N THR A 78 5.72 -21.56 -25.30
CA THR A 78 7.02 -22.24 -25.49
C THR A 78 7.93 -21.47 -26.45
N ALA A 79 7.40 -20.91 -27.54
CA ALA A 79 8.18 -20.19 -28.55
C ALA A 79 8.68 -18.83 -28.05
N ILE A 80 7.80 -18.03 -27.45
CA ILE A 80 8.10 -16.64 -27.06
C ILE A 80 8.97 -16.55 -25.80
N THR A 81 9.10 -17.64 -25.04
CA THR A 81 9.98 -17.74 -23.86
C THR A 81 11.24 -18.57 -24.11
N ASP A 82 11.47 -19.06 -25.35
CA ASP A 82 12.65 -19.86 -25.68
C ASP A 82 13.92 -19.00 -25.78
N SER A 83 14.50 -18.74 -24.61
CA SER A 83 15.76 -18.00 -24.47
C SER A 83 16.94 -18.67 -25.18
N THR A 84 16.87 -19.98 -25.48
CA THR A 84 17.94 -20.67 -26.23
C THR A 84 17.92 -20.33 -27.72
N GLN A 85 16.78 -19.86 -28.22
CA GLN A 85 16.59 -19.36 -29.59
C GLN A 85 16.44 -17.82 -29.63
N GLY A 86 16.60 -17.15 -28.49
CA GLY A 86 16.70 -15.70 -28.36
C GLY A 86 15.38 -14.97 -28.06
N ALA A 87 14.30 -15.69 -27.74
CA ALA A 87 13.04 -15.10 -27.31
C ALA A 87 12.96 -14.99 -25.78
N TYR A 88 12.49 -13.84 -25.28
CA TYR A 88 12.59 -13.47 -23.86
C TYR A 88 11.31 -12.82 -23.31
N CYS A 89 10.13 -13.12 -23.85
CA CYS A 89 8.90 -12.58 -23.28
C CYS A 89 8.73 -13.02 -21.81
N ASN A 90 8.32 -12.09 -20.94
CA ASN A 90 7.97 -12.38 -19.55
C ASN A 90 6.52 -11.98 -19.22
N VAL A 91 5.77 -11.36 -20.14
CA VAL A 91 4.35 -11.03 -19.97
C VAL A 91 3.55 -11.38 -21.21
N PHE A 92 2.29 -11.77 -20.98
CA PHE A 92 1.31 -12.02 -22.02
C PHE A 92 0.02 -11.25 -21.72
N ARG A 93 -0.40 -10.37 -22.63
CA ARG A 93 -1.68 -9.67 -22.53
C ARG A 93 -2.77 -10.50 -23.22
N LEU A 94 -3.73 -11.01 -22.43
CA LEU A 94 -4.80 -11.89 -22.86
C LEU A 94 -6.12 -11.13 -23.04
N HIS A 95 -6.64 -11.15 -24.27
CA HIS A 95 -7.97 -10.63 -24.59
C HIS A 95 -9.07 -11.69 -24.39
N LEU A 96 -10.07 -11.38 -23.56
CA LEU A 96 -11.23 -12.25 -23.33
C LEU A 96 -12.28 -12.19 -24.47
N ASP A 97 -11.87 -12.47 -25.70
CA ASP A 97 -12.61 -12.25 -26.96
C ASP A 97 -14.14 -12.54 -26.93
N PRO A 98 -14.97 -11.66 -27.53
CA PRO A 98 -16.42 -11.85 -27.68
C PRO A 98 -16.87 -13.16 -28.35
N CYS A 99 -16.05 -13.79 -29.20
CA CYS A 99 -16.40 -15.05 -29.87
C CYS A 99 -16.66 -16.20 -28.88
N TRP A 100 -16.08 -16.14 -27.68
CA TRP A 100 -16.37 -17.10 -26.60
C TRP A 100 -17.47 -16.62 -25.66
N THR A 101 -17.55 -15.32 -25.40
CA THR A 101 -18.39 -14.75 -24.34
C THR A 101 -19.78 -14.32 -24.81
N ASN A 102 -19.97 -14.10 -26.11
CA ASN A 102 -21.27 -13.78 -26.69
C ASN A 102 -22.15 -15.03 -26.89
N ASP A 103 -23.43 -14.92 -26.55
CA ASP A 103 -24.45 -15.92 -26.90
C ASP A 103 -25.06 -15.59 -28.27
N PRO A 104 -24.81 -16.42 -29.30
CA PRO A 104 -25.31 -16.15 -30.65
C PRO A 104 -26.84 -16.22 -30.76
N ASN A 105 -27.54 -16.72 -29.73
CA ASN A 105 -29.00 -16.74 -29.69
C ASN A 105 -29.59 -15.42 -29.16
N LEU A 106 -28.79 -14.52 -28.58
CA LEU A 106 -29.24 -13.19 -28.21
C LEU A 106 -29.30 -12.30 -29.47
N PRO A 107 -30.28 -11.39 -29.58
CA PRO A 107 -30.33 -10.47 -30.70
C PRO A 107 -29.17 -9.48 -30.66
N VAL A 108 -28.57 -9.18 -31.82
CA VAL A 108 -27.68 -8.03 -31.96
C VAL A 108 -28.53 -6.77 -31.95
N THR A 109 -28.33 -5.91 -30.96
CA THR A 109 -29.04 -4.63 -30.79
C THR A 109 -28.06 -3.49 -30.54
N GLY A 110 -28.55 -2.25 -30.63
CA GLY A 110 -27.73 -1.04 -30.49
C GLY A 110 -27.13 -0.56 -31.81
N GLU A 111 -26.48 0.61 -31.76
CA GLU A 111 -25.84 1.25 -32.92
C GLU A 111 -24.37 0.82 -33.11
N GLU A 112 -23.74 0.31 -32.05
CA GLU A 112 -22.38 -0.20 -32.07
C GLU A 112 -22.24 -1.46 -32.94
N THR A 113 -21.06 -1.65 -33.54
CA THR A 113 -20.76 -2.82 -34.39
C THR A 113 -19.45 -3.50 -33.96
N GLY A 114 -19.21 -4.72 -34.46
CA GLY A 114 -17.97 -5.44 -34.17
C GLY A 114 -17.77 -5.72 -32.68
N GLU A 115 -16.54 -5.54 -32.20
CA GLU A 115 -16.15 -5.80 -30.81
C GLU A 115 -16.69 -4.78 -29.79
N ALA A 116 -17.14 -3.60 -30.24
CA ALA A 116 -17.76 -2.61 -29.37
C ALA A 116 -19.21 -2.98 -28.99
N ASN A 117 -19.82 -3.89 -29.74
CA ASN A 117 -21.20 -4.32 -29.49
C ASN A 117 -21.27 -5.42 -28.42
N ILE A 118 -21.70 -5.06 -27.22
CA ILE A 118 -21.86 -5.98 -26.08
C ILE A 118 -23.29 -6.54 -25.93
N SER A 119 -24.21 -6.31 -26.89
CA SER A 119 -25.62 -6.71 -26.78
C SER A 119 -25.82 -8.24 -26.66
N GLN A 120 -24.85 -9.01 -27.13
CA GLN A 120 -24.85 -10.47 -27.03
C GLN A 120 -24.03 -11.04 -25.87
N PHE A 121 -23.41 -10.21 -25.01
CA PHE A 121 -22.60 -10.70 -23.91
C PHE A 121 -23.40 -11.62 -22.97
N SER A 122 -22.79 -12.74 -22.57
CA SER A 122 -23.41 -13.72 -21.69
C SER A 122 -22.52 -14.03 -20.48
N GLU A 123 -22.94 -13.60 -19.29
CA GLU A 123 -22.28 -13.94 -18.02
C GLU A 123 -22.10 -15.46 -17.85
N LYS A 124 -23.10 -16.25 -18.29
CA LYS A 124 -23.05 -17.72 -18.25
C LYS A 124 -21.90 -18.24 -19.10
N ARG A 125 -21.71 -17.70 -20.30
CA ARG A 125 -20.61 -18.10 -21.19
C ARG A 125 -19.28 -17.62 -20.64
N LEU A 126 -19.18 -16.39 -20.14
CA LEU A 126 -17.97 -15.91 -19.49
C LEU A 126 -17.57 -16.82 -18.33
N ARG A 127 -18.46 -17.15 -17.39
CA ARG A 127 -18.16 -18.08 -16.28
C ARG A 127 -17.69 -19.46 -16.77
N THR A 128 -18.29 -19.96 -17.86
CA THR A 128 -17.95 -21.28 -18.44
C THR A 128 -16.58 -21.27 -19.11
N TYR A 129 -16.28 -20.29 -19.96
CA TYR A 129 -15.02 -20.22 -20.69
C TYR A 129 -13.89 -19.62 -19.86
N LEU A 130 -14.19 -18.80 -18.85
CA LEU A 130 -13.20 -18.35 -17.87
C LEU A 130 -12.54 -19.54 -17.17
N SER A 131 -13.33 -20.53 -16.74
CA SER A 131 -12.81 -21.72 -16.05
C SER A 131 -12.24 -22.79 -16.99
N THR A 132 -12.81 -22.94 -18.19
CA THR A 132 -12.49 -24.07 -19.08
C THR A 132 -11.58 -23.74 -20.27
N LEU A 133 -11.38 -22.46 -20.58
CA LEU A 133 -10.50 -21.97 -21.65
C LEU A 133 -9.50 -20.95 -21.11
N TYR A 134 -9.97 -19.77 -20.67
CA TYR A 134 -9.10 -18.64 -20.34
C TYR A 134 -8.17 -18.96 -19.16
N TRP A 135 -8.69 -19.54 -18.07
CA TRP A 135 -7.84 -20.03 -16.98
C TRP A 135 -6.82 -21.05 -17.47
N LYS A 136 -7.17 -21.91 -18.43
CA LYS A 136 -6.22 -22.90 -18.96
C LYS A 136 -5.13 -22.27 -19.83
N ILE A 137 -5.45 -21.20 -20.55
CA ILE A 137 -4.43 -20.40 -21.25
C ILE A 137 -3.55 -19.66 -20.24
N ILE A 138 -4.15 -19.04 -19.21
CA ILE A 138 -3.42 -18.36 -18.13
C ILE A 138 -2.48 -19.33 -17.41
N GLU A 139 -3.00 -20.49 -16.98
CA GLU A 139 -2.24 -21.55 -16.31
C GLU A 139 -1.05 -21.98 -17.18
N LYS A 140 -1.24 -22.14 -18.49
CA LYS A 140 -0.14 -22.41 -19.41
C LYS A 140 0.87 -21.27 -19.50
N ALA A 141 0.42 -20.02 -19.61
CA ALA A 141 1.33 -18.88 -19.64
C ALA A 141 2.19 -18.83 -18.36
N LEU A 142 1.57 -19.02 -17.19
CA LEU A 142 2.26 -19.09 -15.90
C LEU A 142 3.26 -20.25 -15.85
N ASP A 143 2.89 -21.45 -16.33
CA ASP A 143 3.80 -22.61 -16.42
C ASP A 143 5.03 -22.34 -17.32
N HIS A 144 4.96 -21.33 -18.20
CA HIS A 144 6.06 -20.88 -19.06
C HIS A 144 6.81 -19.65 -18.53
N GLY A 145 6.50 -19.19 -17.30
CA GLY A 145 7.15 -18.03 -16.69
C GLY A 145 6.57 -16.67 -17.11
N LEU A 146 5.39 -16.64 -17.73
CA LEU A 146 4.75 -15.40 -18.20
C LEU A 146 3.77 -14.85 -17.17
N TYR A 147 3.93 -13.58 -16.79
CA TYR A 147 2.88 -12.79 -16.16
C TYR A 147 1.71 -12.63 -17.14
N VAL A 148 0.47 -12.50 -16.63
CA VAL A 148 -0.70 -12.32 -17.51
C VAL A 148 -1.45 -11.04 -17.19
N VAL A 149 -1.68 -10.21 -18.20
CA VAL A 149 -2.58 -9.05 -18.14
C VAL A 149 -3.90 -9.45 -18.79
N VAL A 150 -4.97 -9.55 -18.01
CA VAL A 150 -6.29 -9.92 -18.52
C VAL A 150 -7.09 -8.66 -18.82
N ARG A 151 -7.54 -8.48 -20.06
CA ARG A 151 -8.43 -7.38 -20.47
C ARG A 151 -9.85 -7.88 -20.76
N PRO A 152 -10.89 -7.02 -20.72
CA PRO A 152 -12.28 -7.47 -20.82
C PRO A 152 -12.61 -7.90 -22.27
N PRO A 153 -13.75 -8.58 -22.49
CA PRO A 153 -14.22 -8.90 -23.83
C PRO A 153 -14.52 -7.64 -24.67
N GLY A 154 -13.94 -7.59 -25.86
CA GLY A 154 -14.21 -6.54 -26.85
C GLY A 154 -13.49 -5.22 -26.56
N VAL A 155 -13.92 -4.16 -27.23
CA VAL A 155 -13.36 -2.80 -27.09
C VAL A 155 -14.41 -1.82 -26.57
N CYS A 156 -14.00 -0.64 -26.12
CA CYS A 156 -14.95 0.38 -25.70
C CYS A 156 -15.78 0.89 -26.89
N PRO A 157 -17.09 1.12 -26.70
CA PRO A 157 -17.85 2.03 -27.55
C PRO A 157 -17.18 3.41 -27.64
N GLY A 158 -17.43 4.14 -28.73
CA GLY A 158 -16.83 5.47 -28.94
C GLY A 158 -17.22 6.52 -27.88
N GLY A 159 -18.27 6.26 -27.09
CA GLY A 159 -18.67 7.06 -25.94
C GLY A 159 -19.24 6.18 -24.83
N ILE A 160 -18.59 6.18 -23.68
CA ILE A 160 -19.05 5.46 -22.47
C ILE A 160 -19.44 6.47 -21.39
N LYS A 161 -20.29 6.06 -20.45
CA LYS A 161 -20.94 6.98 -19.52
C LYS A 161 -21.01 6.39 -18.10
N VAL A 162 -20.78 7.23 -17.09
CA VAL A 162 -21.06 6.91 -15.68
C VAL A 162 -22.55 6.56 -15.51
N ASP A 163 -22.85 5.56 -14.69
CA ASP A 163 -24.16 4.92 -14.53
C ASP A 163 -24.77 4.43 -15.85
N GLY A 164 -23.92 4.21 -16.86
CA GLY A 164 -24.30 3.76 -18.19
C GLY A 164 -24.17 2.24 -18.37
N TYR A 165 -24.75 1.76 -19.48
CA TYR A 165 -24.80 0.32 -19.78
C TYR A 165 -23.42 -0.35 -19.88
N TYR A 166 -22.39 0.39 -20.29
CA TYR A 166 -21.03 -0.14 -20.41
C TYR A 166 -20.31 -0.23 -19.06
N GLN A 167 -20.56 0.71 -18.13
CA GLN A 167 -20.05 0.61 -16.75
C GLN A 167 -20.67 -0.61 -16.05
N ASP A 168 -21.99 -0.79 -16.17
CA ASP A 168 -22.71 -1.97 -15.68
C ASP A 168 -22.15 -3.27 -16.24
N TYR A 169 -21.77 -3.25 -17.52
CA TYR A 169 -21.14 -4.39 -18.19
C TYR A 169 -19.78 -4.72 -17.58
N LEU A 170 -18.89 -3.73 -17.43
CA LEU A 170 -17.57 -3.94 -16.83
C LEU A 170 -17.68 -4.38 -15.36
N LEU A 171 -18.61 -3.81 -14.59
CA LEU A 171 -18.88 -4.26 -13.22
C LEU A 171 -19.23 -5.76 -13.17
N LYS A 172 -20.03 -6.26 -14.12
CA LYS A 172 -20.36 -7.70 -14.22
C LYS A 172 -19.16 -8.54 -14.64
N VAL A 173 -18.43 -8.12 -15.68
CA VAL A 173 -17.23 -8.82 -16.16
C VAL A 173 -16.23 -8.95 -15.03
N TRP A 174 -15.90 -7.83 -14.38
CA TRP A 174 -14.89 -7.81 -13.34
C TRP A 174 -15.36 -8.44 -12.04
N ASP A 175 -16.66 -8.41 -11.72
CA ASP A 175 -17.19 -9.24 -10.64
C ASP A 175 -16.92 -10.74 -10.89
N ILE A 176 -17.17 -11.22 -12.10
CA ILE A 176 -16.97 -12.62 -12.48
C ILE A 176 -15.49 -13.00 -12.46
N VAL A 177 -14.63 -12.18 -13.07
CA VAL A 177 -13.21 -12.47 -13.23
C VAL A 177 -12.47 -12.36 -11.90
N SER A 178 -12.63 -11.26 -11.16
CA SER A 178 -11.95 -11.05 -9.87
C SER A 178 -12.47 -11.97 -8.75
N SER A 179 -13.70 -12.49 -8.84
CA SER A 179 -14.19 -13.50 -7.90
C SER A 179 -13.64 -14.90 -8.15
N ASN A 180 -12.99 -15.15 -9.29
CA ASN A 180 -12.49 -16.47 -9.63
C ASN A 180 -11.35 -16.89 -8.68
N THR A 181 -11.51 -18.04 -8.03
CA THR A 181 -10.54 -18.54 -7.04
C THR A 181 -9.13 -18.70 -7.59
N ASN A 182 -8.98 -19.16 -8.83
CA ASN A 182 -7.65 -19.36 -9.43
C ASN A 182 -6.99 -18.02 -9.76
N ILE A 183 -7.75 -17.05 -10.29
CA ILE A 183 -7.22 -15.71 -10.58
C ILE A 183 -6.78 -15.02 -9.29
N LYS A 184 -7.61 -15.07 -8.23
CA LYS A 184 -7.24 -14.52 -6.93
C LYS A 184 -5.99 -15.16 -6.35
N LYS A 185 -5.85 -16.48 -6.46
CA LYS A 185 -4.67 -17.19 -5.93
C LYS A 185 -3.37 -16.78 -6.61
N HIS A 186 -3.43 -16.27 -7.83
CA HIS A 186 -2.26 -15.85 -8.63
C HIS A 186 -2.27 -14.34 -8.85
N SER A 187 -2.79 -13.55 -7.91
CA SER A 187 -2.88 -12.09 -8.02
C SER A 187 -1.52 -11.39 -8.11
N GLY A 188 -0.44 -12.03 -7.64
CA GLY A 188 0.93 -11.59 -7.85
C GLY A 188 1.46 -11.83 -9.27
N GLN A 189 0.79 -12.67 -10.07
CA GLN A 189 1.21 -13.02 -11.43
C GLN A 189 0.20 -12.60 -12.51
N VAL A 190 -1.07 -12.50 -12.14
CA VAL A 190 -2.21 -12.15 -13.00
C VAL A 190 -2.71 -10.77 -12.60
N SER A 191 -2.77 -9.87 -13.57
CA SER A 191 -3.24 -8.49 -13.43
C SER A 191 -4.46 -8.24 -14.31
N ILE A 192 -5.22 -7.18 -14.01
CA ILE A 192 -6.48 -6.84 -14.66
C ILE A 192 -6.36 -5.48 -15.33
N GLU A 193 -6.61 -5.41 -16.63
CA GLU A 193 -6.79 -4.16 -17.37
C GLU A 193 -8.28 -3.83 -17.46
N LEU A 194 -8.72 -2.68 -16.97
CA LEU A 194 -10.15 -2.43 -16.74
C LEU A 194 -10.98 -2.31 -18.01
N ALA A 195 -10.43 -1.71 -19.07
CA ALA A 195 -11.08 -1.52 -20.36
C ALA A 195 -10.04 -1.26 -21.44
N ASN A 196 -10.42 -1.49 -22.71
CA ASN A 196 -9.57 -1.22 -23.87
C ASN A 196 -10.11 -0.05 -24.69
N GLU A 197 -9.26 0.93 -24.92
CA GLU A 197 -9.42 2.12 -25.76
C GLU A 197 -10.68 2.94 -25.52
N PRO A 198 -10.98 3.38 -24.27
CA PRO A 198 -11.96 4.44 -24.08
C PRO A 198 -11.61 5.68 -24.91
N VAL A 199 -12.55 6.14 -25.72
CA VAL A 199 -12.39 7.38 -26.50
C VAL A 199 -12.90 8.55 -25.67
N ASN A 200 -14.21 8.58 -25.43
CA ASN A 200 -14.89 9.60 -24.61
C ASN A 200 -15.56 8.94 -23.40
N ILE A 201 -15.35 9.51 -22.22
CA ILE A 201 -16.00 9.10 -20.98
C ILE A 201 -16.82 10.28 -20.48
N TYR A 202 -18.13 10.10 -20.44
CA TYR A 202 -19.09 11.12 -20.00
C TYR A 202 -19.54 10.85 -18.57
N ASP A 203 -19.91 11.90 -17.84
CA ASP A 203 -20.53 11.81 -16.53
C ASP A 203 -21.96 11.24 -16.59
N ALA A 204 -22.64 11.13 -15.45
CA ALA A 204 -24.00 10.57 -15.35
C ALA A 204 -25.08 11.40 -16.08
N ASP A 205 -24.77 12.61 -16.54
CA ASP A 205 -25.66 13.49 -17.30
C ASP A 205 -25.29 13.57 -18.80
N SER A 206 -24.33 12.74 -19.24
CA SER A 206 -23.82 12.67 -20.62
C SER A 206 -23.00 13.91 -21.03
N LEU A 207 -22.30 14.54 -20.09
CA LEU A 207 -21.39 15.65 -20.34
C LEU A 207 -19.93 15.21 -20.19
N GLU A 208 -19.03 15.86 -20.93
CA GLU A 208 -17.59 15.67 -20.74
C GLU A 208 -17.15 16.36 -19.44
N SER A 209 -16.44 15.62 -18.59
CA SER A 209 -15.88 16.10 -17.33
C SER A 209 -14.55 15.41 -17.06
N ALA A 210 -13.59 16.13 -16.45
CA ALA A 210 -12.32 15.55 -16.03
C ALA A 210 -12.49 14.51 -14.90
N ARG A 211 -13.60 14.55 -14.15
CA ARG A 211 -13.95 13.55 -13.14
C ARG A 211 -14.50 12.27 -13.74
N ALA A 212 -15.14 12.34 -14.91
CA ALA A 212 -15.86 11.21 -15.48
C ALA A 212 -15.02 9.91 -15.56
N PRO A 213 -13.72 9.92 -15.93
CA PRO A 213 -12.88 8.73 -15.86
C PRO A 213 -12.76 8.12 -14.45
N TYR A 214 -12.58 8.94 -13.41
CA TYR A 214 -12.55 8.47 -12.03
C TYR A 214 -13.90 7.88 -11.62
N ASP A 215 -15.00 8.61 -11.82
CA ASP A 215 -16.33 8.16 -11.41
C ASP A 215 -16.76 6.91 -12.19
N PHE A 216 -16.21 6.72 -13.39
CA PHE A 216 -16.43 5.53 -14.20
C PHE A 216 -15.63 4.33 -13.68
N PHE A 217 -14.32 4.49 -13.42
CA PHE A 217 -13.44 3.36 -13.11
C PHE A 217 -13.28 3.05 -11.61
N GLN A 218 -13.39 4.03 -10.71
CA GLN A 218 -13.24 3.78 -9.26
C GLN A 218 -14.26 2.75 -8.73
N PRO A 219 -15.56 2.81 -9.09
CA PRO A 219 -16.51 1.79 -8.64
C PRO A 219 -16.16 0.37 -9.10
N ILE A 220 -15.50 0.25 -10.26
CA ILE A 220 -15.02 -1.04 -10.79
C ILE A 220 -13.82 -1.53 -10.00
N VAL A 221 -12.87 -0.64 -9.67
CA VAL A 221 -11.73 -0.93 -8.78
C VAL A 221 -12.22 -1.40 -7.42
N ASP A 222 -13.15 -0.66 -6.80
CA ASP A 222 -13.73 -1.00 -5.50
C ASP A 222 -14.42 -2.37 -5.55
N LYS A 223 -15.13 -2.67 -6.64
CA LYS A 223 -15.76 -3.97 -6.85
C LYS A 223 -14.75 -5.11 -6.94
N ILE A 224 -13.63 -4.92 -7.65
CA ILE A 224 -12.54 -5.90 -7.76
C ILE A 224 -11.91 -6.14 -6.37
N ARG A 225 -11.61 -5.07 -5.64
CA ARG A 225 -11.02 -5.15 -4.29
C ARG A 225 -11.97 -5.80 -3.28
N ALA A 226 -13.27 -5.49 -3.34
CA ALA A 226 -14.28 -6.13 -2.50
C ALA A 226 -14.34 -7.66 -2.68
N ASN A 227 -14.03 -8.16 -3.88
CA ASN A 227 -13.96 -9.59 -4.18
C ASN A 227 -12.69 -10.28 -3.62
N GLY A 228 -11.75 -9.52 -3.05
CA GLY A 228 -10.50 -9.99 -2.46
C GLY A 228 -9.36 -10.19 -3.47
N PHE A 229 -9.44 -9.55 -4.65
CA PHE A 229 -8.33 -9.53 -5.60
C PHE A 229 -7.39 -8.38 -5.26
N ASP A 230 -6.14 -8.70 -4.90
CA ASP A 230 -5.10 -7.76 -4.47
C ASP A 230 -4.02 -7.53 -5.54
N GLY A 231 -4.18 -8.10 -6.73
CA GLY A 231 -3.24 -7.96 -7.83
C GLY A 231 -3.29 -6.58 -8.49
N ILE A 232 -2.39 -6.37 -9.45
CA ILE A 232 -2.27 -5.11 -10.17
C ILE A 232 -3.52 -4.86 -11.01
N ILE A 233 -4.06 -3.64 -10.91
CA ILE A 233 -5.11 -3.13 -11.79
C ILE A 233 -4.51 -2.06 -12.69
N TRP A 234 -4.62 -2.28 -13.99
CA TRP A 234 -4.21 -1.35 -15.04
C TRP A 234 -5.41 -0.51 -15.48
N VAL A 235 -5.35 0.78 -15.17
CA VAL A 235 -6.41 1.75 -15.45
C VAL A 235 -6.17 2.38 -16.82
N PRO A 236 -7.16 2.38 -17.73
CA PRO A 236 -7.02 3.00 -19.04
C PRO A 236 -7.26 4.52 -18.99
N GLY A 237 -6.72 5.23 -19.98
CA GLY A 237 -6.96 6.65 -20.22
C GLY A 237 -8.04 6.89 -21.26
N THR A 238 -8.20 8.15 -21.64
CA THR A 238 -9.11 8.58 -22.71
C THR A 238 -8.37 8.75 -24.04
N GLY A 239 -9.10 9.08 -25.11
CA GLY A 239 -8.53 9.31 -26.44
C GLY A 239 -7.76 8.10 -26.94
N TRP A 240 -8.40 6.93 -26.95
CA TRP A 240 -7.78 5.66 -27.33
C TRP A 240 -6.56 5.32 -26.45
N GLN A 241 -6.66 5.56 -25.14
CA GLN A 241 -5.56 5.33 -24.19
C GLN A 241 -4.27 6.11 -24.49
N SER A 242 -4.40 7.32 -25.06
CA SER A 242 -3.28 8.25 -25.26
C SER A 242 -3.22 9.37 -24.22
N ASN A 243 -4.28 9.57 -23.44
CA ASN A 243 -4.40 10.71 -22.53
C ASN A 243 -4.85 10.33 -21.11
N TYR A 244 -4.05 10.76 -20.11
CA TYR A 244 -4.20 10.46 -18.68
C TYR A 244 -4.18 11.72 -17.83
N THR A 245 -4.31 12.90 -18.43
CA THR A 245 -4.29 14.17 -17.68
C THR A 245 -5.42 14.24 -16.64
N CYS A 246 -6.55 13.57 -16.88
CA CYS A 246 -7.67 13.48 -15.94
C CYS A 246 -7.27 12.90 -14.57
N TYR A 247 -6.34 11.95 -14.54
CA TYR A 247 -5.88 11.31 -13.30
C TYR A 247 -4.90 12.18 -12.51
N LYS A 248 -4.37 13.26 -13.10
CA LYS A 248 -3.61 14.27 -12.33
C LYS A 248 -4.49 14.92 -11.27
N SER A 249 -5.74 15.23 -11.63
CA SER A 249 -6.71 15.92 -10.77
C SER A 249 -7.73 14.96 -10.16
N ASN A 250 -7.79 13.70 -10.58
CA ASN A 250 -8.73 12.69 -10.09
C ASN A 250 -8.08 11.29 -10.08
N PRO A 251 -7.02 11.05 -9.29
CA PRO A 251 -6.30 9.78 -9.29
C PRO A 251 -7.19 8.64 -8.77
N ILE A 252 -7.01 7.44 -9.29
CA ILE A 252 -7.64 6.23 -8.73
C ILE A 252 -7.06 5.93 -7.35
N GLU A 253 -7.93 5.71 -6.39
CA GLU A 253 -7.57 5.37 -5.01
C GLU A 253 -7.38 3.86 -4.86
N GLY A 254 -6.41 3.47 -4.03
CA GLY A 254 -6.11 2.07 -3.69
C GLY A 254 -4.64 1.70 -3.81
N TYR A 255 -4.34 0.43 -3.54
CA TYR A 255 -3.01 -0.16 -3.73
C TYR A 255 -2.93 -0.96 -5.03
N ASN A 256 -1.71 -1.26 -5.50
CA ASN A 256 -1.45 -2.00 -6.75
C ASN A 256 -2.17 -1.41 -7.98
N ILE A 257 -2.08 -0.09 -8.14
CA ILE A 257 -2.65 0.65 -9.28
C ILE A 257 -1.52 1.02 -10.27
N GLY A 258 -1.69 0.62 -11.53
CA GLY A 258 -0.89 1.05 -12.67
C GLY A 258 -1.77 1.56 -13.81
N TYR A 259 -1.17 2.03 -14.90
CA TYR A 259 -1.91 2.56 -16.05
C TYR A 259 -1.55 1.83 -17.35
N ALA A 260 -2.57 1.37 -18.08
CA ALA A 260 -2.43 0.73 -19.40
C ALA A 260 -2.51 1.80 -20.48
N VAL A 261 -1.49 1.95 -21.33
CA VAL A 261 -1.31 3.05 -22.28
C VAL A 261 -1.09 2.51 -23.69
N HIS A 262 -1.58 3.21 -24.72
CA HIS A 262 -1.32 2.87 -26.12
C HIS A 262 -0.29 3.85 -26.72
N ALA A 263 0.57 3.36 -27.61
CA ALA A 263 1.57 4.19 -28.27
C ALA A 263 1.84 3.71 -29.70
N TYR A 264 1.38 4.49 -30.68
CA TYR A 264 1.58 4.23 -32.11
C TYR A 264 2.45 5.27 -32.79
N VAL A 265 2.96 4.93 -33.98
CA VAL A 265 3.70 5.89 -34.81
C VAL A 265 2.77 7.05 -35.19
N GLY A 266 3.25 8.28 -35.00
CA GLY A 266 2.49 9.51 -35.23
C GLY A 266 1.86 10.10 -33.96
N TRP A 267 1.79 9.35 -32.86
CA TRP A 267 1.29 9.84 -31.59
C TRP A 267 2.37 10.62 -30.83
N TYR A 268 1.96 11.38 -29.81
CA TYR A 268 2.86 12.20 -28.97
C TYR A 268 3.82 13.09 -29.78
N ASN A 269 3.32 13.62 -30.91
CA ASN A 269 4.07 14.43 -31.88
C ASN A 269 5.35 13.73 -32.41
N ASN A 270 5.33 12.40 -32.52
CA ASN A 270 6.47 11.61 -32.94
C ASN A 270 6.07 10.57 -34.01
N SER A 271 6.56 10.75 -35.23
CA SER A 271 6.43 9.86 -36.37
C SER A 271 7.80 9.50 -36.94
N ASP A 272 7.84 8.63 -37.95
CA ASP A 272 9.11 8.31 -38.62
C ASP A 272 9.76 9.51 -39.34
N GLU A 273 8.99 10.56 -39.63
CA GLU A 273 9.49 11.77 -40.30
C GLU A 273 10.13 12.78 -39.34
N ASN A 274 9.71 12.80 -38.08
CA ASN A 274 10.15 13.75 -37.05
C ASN A 274 10.63 13.08 -35.75
N ALA A 275 11.06 11.82 -35.82
CA ALA A 275 11.47 11.01 -34.67
C ALA A 275 12.58 11.68 -33.84
N ASN A 276 12.22 12.08 -32.62
CA ASN A 276 13.14 12.67 -31.64
C ASN A 276 12.82 12.20 -30.22
N GLY A 277 13.79 11.62 -29.52
CA GLY A 277 13.59 11.03 -28.19
C GLY A 277 13.23 12.06 -27.12
N GLU A 278 13.88 13.23 -27.09
CA GLU A 278 13.58 14.28 -26.09
C GLU A 278 12.17 14.83 -26.25
N THR A 279 11.75 15.08 -27.48
CA THR A 279 10.38 15.53 -27.80
C THR A 279 9.37 14.46 -27.41
N PHE A 280 9.64 13.18 -27.72
CA PHE A 280 8.75 12.08 -27.34
C PHE A 280 8.61 12.00 -25.81
N ILE A 281 9.72 12.01 -25.07
CA ILE A 281 9.70 11.99 -23.59
C ILE A 281 8.83 13.12 -23.02
N GLN A 282 8.97 14.34 -23.56
CA GLN A 282 8.21 15.51 -23.11
C GLN A 282 6.72 15.39 -23.43
N GLU A 283 6.35 15.06 -24.66
CA GLU A 283 4.94 14.95 -25.07
C GLU A 283 4.25 13.74 -24.41
N PHE A 284 4.97 12.62 -24.26
CA PHE A 284 4.50 11.47 -23.49
C PHE A 284 4.27 11.85 -22.03
N GLY A 285 5.21 12.53 -21.37
CA GLY A 285 5.04 12.96 -19.98
C GLY A 285 3.90 13.97 -19.77
N LYS A 286 3.59 14.80 -20.77
CA LYS A 286 2.44 15.72 -20.74
C LYS A 286 1.11 14.98 -20.83
N ALA A 287 1.03 14.01 -21.74
CA ALA A 287 -0.20 13.25 -21.97
C ALA A 287 -0.40 12.12 -20.93
N VAL A 288 0.70 11.57 -20.40
CA VAL A 288 0.76 10.46 -19.45
C VAL A 288 1.49 10.88 -18.16
N PRO A 289 1.01 11.90 -17.42
CA PRO A 289 1.73 12.43 -16.25
C PRO A 289 1.90 11.39 -15.12
N VAL A 290 1.02 10.39 -15.07
CA VAL A 290 1.02 9.29 -14.11
C VAL A 290 2.27 8.41 -14.15
N VAL A 291 3.07 8.45 -15.24
CA VAL A 291 4.34 7.71 -15.34
C VAL A 291 5.36 8.09 -14.25
N ASN A 292 5.22 9.28 -13.66
CA ASN A 292 6.09 9.76 -12.59
C ASN A 292 5.68 9.24 -11.21
N THR A 293 4.45 8.75 -11.05
CA THR A 293 3.88 8.36 -9.75
C THR A 293 3.53 6.88 -9.69
N ASN A 294 3.28 6.23 -10.82
CA ASN A 294 2.79 4.85 -10.93
C ASN A 294 3.49 4.10 -12.07
N PRO A 295 3.53 2.76 -12.03
CA PRO A 295 3.99 1.97 -13.15
C PRO A 295 3.04 2.08 -14.34
N VAL A 296 3.63 2.07 -15.53
CA VAL A 296 2.90 2.13 -16.80
C VAL A 296 3.20 0.86 -17.60
N ILE A 297 2.19 0.34 -18.28
CA ILE A 297 2.38 -0.68 -19.31
C ILE A 297 1.84 -0.19 -20.64
N ILE A 298 2.69 -0.18 -21.67
CA ILE A 298 2.26 0.03 -23.04
C ILE A 298 1.61 -1.26 -23.53
N THR A 299 0.29 -1.28 -23.62
CA THR A 299 -0.48 -2.50 -23.91
C THR A 299 -0.60 -2.80 -25.40
N GLU A 300 -0.33 -1.81 -26.25
CA GLU A 300 -0.40 -1.93 -27.70
C GLU A 300 0.61 -1.00 -28.38
N VAL A 301 1.47 -1.60 -29.21
CA VAL A 301 2.51 -0.94 -30.00
C VAL A 301 3.08 -1.92 -31.03
N ASP A 302 3.22 -1.47 -32.27
CA ASP A 302 3.92 -2.17 -33.34
C ASP A 302 4.36 -1.18 -34.42
N TRP A 303 5.43 -1.52 -35.15
CA TRP A 303 5.93 -0.70 -36.25
C TRP A 303 6.70 -1.57 -37.24
N SER A 304 6.61 -1.22 -38.52
CA SER A 304 7.50 -1.77 -39.54
C SER A 304 7.76 -0.73 -40.64
N PRO A 305 8.92 -0.77 -41.31
CA PRO A 305 9.20 0.16 -42.39
C PRO A 305 8.28 -0.11 -43.59
N GLU A 306 8.23 0.85 -44.52
CA GLU A 306 7.51 0.65 -45.77
C GLU A 306 8.02 -0.55 -46.56
N LYS A 307 7.11 -1.20 -47.27
CA LYS A 307 7.36 -2.31 -48.19
C LYS A 307 6.65 -2.01 -49.52
N GLU A 308 7.23 -2.42 -50.64
CA GLU A 308 6.58 -2.29 -51.95
C GLU A 308 5.25 -3.08 -51.98
N GLY A 309 4.14 -2.40 -52.27
CA GLY A 309 2.80 -3.00 -52.29
C GLY A 309 1.66 -1.98 -52.25
N GLU A 310 0.41 -2.47 -52.20
CA GLU A 310 -0.77 -1.65 -51.90
C GLU A 310 -0.89 -1.46 -50.39
N GLY A 311 -1.09 -0.21 -49.94
CA GLY A 311 -1.34 0.13 -48.54
C GLY A 311 -2.71 -0.34 -48.05
N HIS A 312 -3.06 0.05 -46.82
CA HIS A 312 -4.34 -0.26 -46.20
C HIS A 312 -4.90 0.95 -45.48
N TYR A 313 -6.16 0.91 -45.07
CA TYR A 313 -6.72 1.91 -44.16
C TYR A 313 -6.61 1.39 -42.72
N ASP A 314 -6.18 2.24 -41.80
CA ASP A 314 -6.24 1.95 -40.37
C ASP A 314 -7.69 2.00 -39.85
N GLU A 315 -7.87 1.67 -38.57
CA GLU A 315 -9.16 1.67 -37.88
C GLU A 315 -9.80 3.06 -37.72
N HIS A 316 -9.01 4.12 -37.93
CA HIS A 316 -9.47 5.51 -37.95
C HIS A 316 -9.80 5.99 -39.37
N GLY A 317 -9.65 5.12 -40.37
CA GLY A 317 -9.91 5.42 -41.78
C GLY A 317 -8.82 6.24 -42.46
N ASN A 318 -7.61 6.33 -41.88
CA ASN A 318 -6.45 6.94 -42.52
C ASN A 318 -5.73 5.93 -43.41
N TRP A 319 -5.16 6.41 -44.52
CA TRP A 319 -4.37 5.55 -45.41
C TRP A 319 -2.96 5.33 -44.85
N VAL A 320 -2.61 4.06 -44.64
CA VAL A 320 -1.29 3.60 -44.22
C VAL A 320 -0.57 3.00 -45.44
N PRO A 321 0.67 3.47 -45.76
CA PRO A 321 1.48 2.86 -46.81
C PRO A 321 1.69 1.36 -46.60
N ALA A 322 1.92 0.62 -47.68
CA ALA A 322 2.26 -0.79 -47.59
C ALA A 322 3.50 -0.98 -46.68
N ASN A 323 3.41 -1.92 -45.76
CA ASN A 323 4.45 -2.23 -44.78
C ASN A 323 4.53 -3.75 -44.59
N TRP A 324 5.26 -4.22 -43.58
CA TRP A 324 5.49 -5.66 -43.37
C TRP A 324 4.35 -6.38 -42.63
N GLY A 325 3.21 -5.73 -42.45
CA GLY A 325 2.03 -6.31 -41.80
C GLY A 325 1.78 -5.79 -40.38
N THR A 326 2.21 -4.57 -40.09
CA THR A 326 1.92 -3.82 -38.85
C THR A 326 0.84 -2.78 -39.10
N TRP A 327 0.20 -2.27 -38.04
CA TRP A 327 -0.80 -1.20 -38.13
C TRP A 327 -0.19 0.15 -38.46
N ALA A 328 1.09 0.33 -38.14
CA ALA A 328 1.80 1.59 -38.32
C ALA A 328 3.09 1.42 -39.11
N THR A 329 3.43 2.46 -39.89
CA THR A 329 4.67 2.53 -40.67
C THR A 329 5.72 3.35 -39.91
N GLY A 330 6.85 2.73 -39.53
CA GLY A 330 7.96 3.38 -38.85
C GLY A 330 9.20 2.49 -38.77
N SER A 331 10.39 3.06 -38.54
CA SER A 331 11.65 2.34 -38.47
C SER A 331 12.28 2.36 -37.08
N THR A 332 12.89 1.25 -36.66
CA THR A 332 13.69 1.19 -35.44
C THR A 332 14.86 2.18 -35.49
N SER A 333 15.43 2.43 -36.68
CA SER A 333 16.52 3.38 -36.88
C SER A 333 16.12 4.84 -36.56
N LYS A 334 14.82 5.16 -36.56
CA LYS A 334 14.27 6.47 -36.24
C LYS A 334 13.23 6.40 -35.12
N TRP A 335 11.96 6.15 -35.43
CA TRP A 335 10.86 6.18 -34.46
C TRP A 335 11.05 5.16 -33.35
N GLY A 336 11.46 3.92 -33.66
CA GLY A 336 11.69 2.92 -32.62
C GLY A 336 12.82 3.29 -31.65
N ASN A 337 13.89 3.97 -32.11
CA ASN A 337 14.91 4.53 -31.23
C ASN A 337 14.35 5.66 -30.33
N ALA A 338 13.48 6.51 -30.86
CA ALA A 338 12.80 7.55 -30.08
C ALA A 338 11.84 6.95 -29.04
N TYR A 339 11.10 5.90 -29.40
CA TYR A 339 10.25 5.14 -28.49
C TYR A 339 11.08 4.44 -27.40
N LYS A 340 12.19 3.79 -27.76
CA LYS A 340 13.10 3.17 -26.77
C LYS A 340 13.64 4.20 -25.78
N ALA A 341 13.91 5.44 -26.22
CA ALA A 341 14.35 6.51 -25.33
C ALA A 341 13.31 6.84 -24.25
N VAL A 342 12.00 6.70 -24.53
CA VAL A 342 10.94 6.85 -23.52
C VAL A 342 11.05 5.73 -22.47
N LEU A 343 11.17 4.48 -22.91
CA LEU A 343 11.31 3.32 -22.01
C LEU A 343 12.54 3.46 -21.11
N ASP A 344 13.68 3.80 -21.70
CA ASP A 344 14.95 3.94 -20.99
C ASP A 344 14.96 5.15 -20.03
N HIS A 345 14.31 6.26 -20.41
CA HIS A 345 14.26 7.47 -19.58
C HIS A 345 13.46 7.29 -18.30
N TYR A 346 12.24 6.75 -18.42
CA TYR A 346 11.35 6.59 -17.27
C TYR A 346 11.73 5.35 -16.44
N GLY A 347 12.19 4.30 -17.11
CA GLY A 347 12.68 3.06 -16.51
C GLY A 347 11.59 2.18 -15.90
N ASN A 348 10.35 2.65 -15.76
CA ASN A 348 9.21 1.95 -15.15
C ASN A 348 8.09 1.66 -16.14
N VAL A 349 8.40 1.69 -17.45
CA VAL A 349 7.44 1.47 -18.52
C VAL A 349 7.60 0.04 -19.06
N SER A 350 6.64 -0.81 -18.72
CA SER A 350 6.49 -2.15 -19.30
C SER A 350 5.88 -2.07 -20.70
N MET A 351 5.98 -3.12 -21.51
CA MET A 351 5.35 -3.12 -22.84
C MET A 351 4.92 -4.49 -23.37
N THR A 352 3.87 -4.51 -24.18
CA THR A 352 3.48 -5.64 -25.02
C THR A 352 3.35 -5.20 -26.47
N LEU A 353 3.92 -5.96 -27.42
CA LEU A 353 3.62 -5.76 -28.83
C LEU A 353 2.16 -6.13 -29.14
N SER A 354 1.58 -5.51 -30.17
CA SER A 354 0.20 -5.70 -30.63
C SER A 354 -0.11 -7.11 -31.18
N GLY A 355 0.75 -8.11 -30.99
CA GLY A 355 0.51 -9.47 -31.46
C GLY A 355 1.73 -10.37 -31.33
N THR A 356 1.53 -11.68 -31.08
CA THR A 356 2.62 -12.67 -31.18
C THR A 356 3.30 -12.64 -32.55
N ALA A 357 2.53 -12.41 -33.62
CA ALA A 357 3.02 -12.31 -35.00
C ALA A 357 3.83 -11.03 -35.27
N CYS A 358 3.79 -10.04 -34.38
CA CYS A 358 4.67 -8.88 -34.42
C CYS A 358 6.04 -9.16 -33.81
N TYR A 359 6.17 -10.23 -33.01
CA TYR A 359 7.41 -10.61 -32.33
C TYR A 359 8.14 -11.74 -33.05
N ILE A 360 7.44 -12.86 -33.34
CA ILE A 360 8.03 -14.06 -33.95
C ILE A 360 7.32 -14.47 -35.24
N ASP A 361 8.05 -15.19 -36.10
CA ASP A 361 7.48 -15.93 -37.22
C ASP A 361 6.78 -17.21 -36.73
N ILE A 362 5.48 -17.10 -36.47
CA ILE A 362 4.63 -18.19 -35.97
C ILE A 362 4.62 -19.38 -36.94
N ASP A 363 4.54 -19.13 -38.25
CA ASP A 363 4.39 -20.20 -39.23
C ASP A 363 5.67 -21.02 -39.37
N LYS A 364 6.83 -20.37 -39.27
CA LYS A 364 8.11 -21.05 -39.17
C LYS A 364 8.19 -21.93 -37.92
N TYR A 365 7.86 -21.37 -36.75
CA TYR A 365 7.90 -22.12 -35.49
C TYR A 365 6.96 -23.34 -35.51
N LEU A 366 5.73 -23.19 -36.00
CA LEU A 366 4.79 -24.30 -36.09
C LEU A 366 5.21 -25.37 -37.10
N ALA A 367 5.99 -25.00 -38.12
CA ALA A 367 6.46 -25.93 -39.15
C ALA A 367 7.64 -26.79 -38.68
N ASP A 368 8.64 -26.21 -38.01
CA ASP A 368 9.89 -26.91 -37.67
C ASP A 368 10.45 -26.65 -36.26
N GLY A 369 9.77 -25.86 -35.43
CA GLY A 369 10.19 -25.52 -34.06
C GLY A 369 11.24 -24.39 -33.99
N THR A 370 11.62 -23.79 -35.12
CA THR A 370 12.58 -22.68 -35.13
C THR A 370 11.89 -21.38 -34.71
N VAL A 371 12.38 -20.77 -33.63
CA VAL A 371 11.97 -19.41 -33.25
C VAL A 371 12.81 -18.42 -34.03
N ALA A 372 12.16 -17.55 -34.81
CA ALA A 372 12.81 -16.46 -35.53
C ALA A 372 11.99 -15.18 -35.35
N PRO A 373 12.63 -14.00 -35.34
CA PRO A 373 11.91 -12.74 -35.28
C PRO A 373 10.95 -12.59 -36.47
N ALA A 374 9.81 -11.95 -36.24
CA ALA A 374 8.84 -11.63 -37.27
C ALA A 374 9.46 -10.75 -38.38
N PHE A 375 8.71 -10.60 -39.49
CA PHE A 375 9.10 -9.73 -40.62
C PHE A 375 10.46 -10.06 -41.22
N GLU A 376 10.75 -11.36 -41.35
CA GLU A 376 12.02 -11.89 -41.87
C GLU A 376 13.26 -11.41 -41.08
N GLY A 377 13.08 -10.99 -39.82
CA GLY A 377 14.16 -10.44 -39.02
C GLY A 377 14.66 -9.07 -39.47
N ASN A 378 13.81 -8.28 -40.14
CA ASN A 378 14.16 -6.92 -40.55
C ASN A 378 14.51 -6.06 -39.30
N PRO A 379 15.74 -5.54 -39.18
CA PRO A 379 16.18 -4.77 -38.00
C PRO A 379 15.42 -3.46 -37.79
N GLU A 380 14.74 -2.95 -38.81
CA GLU A 380 13.93 -1.74 -38.72
C GLU A 380 12.49 -2.00 -38.26
N ALA A 381 12.04 -3.26 -38.20
CA ALA A 381 10.71 -3.62 -37.70
C ALA A 381 10.74 -3.96 -36.21
N CYS A 382 9.58 -3.87 -35.57
CA CYS A 382 9.43 -4.15 -34.14
C CYS A 382 9.89 -5.57 -33.79
N GLY A 383 9.59 -6.58 -34.60
CA GLY A 383 9.94 -7.98 -34.33
C GLY A 383 11.42 -8.18 -34.03
N LYS A 384 12.33 -7.74 -34.92
CA LYS A 384 13.78 -7.91 -34.68
C LYS A 384 14.29 -6.99 -33.56
N ALA A 385 13.79 -5.76 -33.49
CA ALA A 385 14.22 -4.78 -32.51
C ALA A 385 13.90 -5.25 -31.08
N THR A 386 12.67 -5.68 -30.82
CA THR A 386 12.27 -6.17 -29.50
C THR A 386 12.86 -7.54 -29.20
N PHE A 387 13.18 -8.37 -30.20
CA PHE A 387 13.96 -9.60 -30.00
C PHE A 387 15.29 -9.30 -29.31
N ASP A 388 15.97 -8.22 -29.72
CA ASP A 388 17.22 -7.78 -29.11
C ASP A 388 16.98 -7.07 -27.77
N TRP A 389 16.01 -6.15 -27.71
CA TRP A 389 15.76 -5.38 -26.49
C TRP A 389 15.28 -6.27 -25.33
N TYR A 390 14.40 -7.23 -25.58
CA TYR A 390 13.88 -8.12 -24.54
C TYR A 390 15.00 -9.03 -24.01
N ALA A 391 15.96 -9.44 -24.85
CA ALA A 391 17.13 -10.18 -24.39
C ALA A 391 18.04 -9.35 -23.46
N ASP A 392 18.06 -8.03 -23.62
CA ASP A 392 18.79 -7.12 -22.72
C ASP A 392 17.98 -6.83 -21.46
N TYR A 393 16.68 -6.58 -21.59
CA TYR A 393 15.77 -6.36 -20.46
C TYR A 393 15.59 -7.60 -19.60
N ALA A 394 15.67 -8.82 -20.14
CA ALA A 394 15.60 -10.03 -19.32
C ALA A 394 16.81 -10.22 -18.38
N LYS A 395 17.83 -9.35 -18.48
CA LYS A 395 19.03 -9.39 -17.63
C LYS A 395 19.05 -8.27 -16.58
N VAL A 396 18.12 -7.31 -16.66
CA VAL A 396 18.08 -6.10 -15.82
C VAL A 396 16.63 -5.87 -15.39
N ASP A 397 16.38 -5.52 -14.13
CA ASP A 397 15.01 -5.31 -13.63
C ASP A 397 14.06 -6.49 -13.90
N PHE A 398 14.48 -7.70 -13.52
CA PHE A 398 13.65 -8.92 -13.59
C PHE A 398 13.31 -9.44 -12.19
N ALA A 399 12.15 -10.10 -12.08
CA ALA A 399 11.67 -10.65 -10.81
C ALA A 399 12.54 -11.82 -10.34
N ARG A 400 12.96 -11.79 -9.06
CA ARG A 400 13.75 -12.86 -8.44
C ARG A 400 12.84 -13.93 -7.81
N PRO A 401 13.27 -15.20 -7.72
CA PRO A 401 12.47 -16.28 -7.16
C PRO A 401 12.01 -16.01 -5.73
N ASP A 402 10.76 -16.38 -5.39
CA ASP A 402 10.26 -16.32 -4.01
C ASP A 402 11.00 -17.34 -3.11
N PHE A 403 11.07 -17.07 -1.80
CA PHE A 403 11.60 -18.04 -0.85
C PHE A 403 10.70 -19.27 -0.74
N THR A 404 11.30 -20.46 -0.65
CA THR A 404 10.56 -21.73 -0.66
C THR A 404 10.36 -22.31 0.74
N ASN A 405 11.17 -21.90 1.72
CA ASN A 405 11.17 -22.40 3.10
C ASN A 405 10.37 -21.47 4.02
N VAL A 406 9.08 -21.32 3.72
CA VAL A 406 8.13 -20.43 4.39
C VAL A 406 7.10 -21.20 5.23
N SER A 407 6.63 -20.58 6.32
CA SER A 407 5.62 -21.16 7.22
C SER A 407 4.21 -20.70 6.82
N THR A 408 3.38 -21.63 6.38
CA THR A 408 2.03 -21.40 5.84
C THR A 408 1.00 -22.20 6.62
N ASN A 409 -0.08 -21.57 7.07
CA ASN A 409 -1.09 -22.19 7.94
C ASN A 409 -2.38 -22.59 7.21
N GLN A 410 -2.51 -22.28 5.92
CA GLN A 410 -3.73 -22.52 5.16
C GLN A 410 -3.76 -23.88 4.46
N THR A 411 -4.96 -24.41 4.24
CA THR A 411 -5.15 -25.55 3.33
C THR A 411 -5.02 -25.10 1.89
N THR A 412 -4.67 -26.02 0.98
CA THR A 412 -4.42 -25.72 -0.45
C THR A 412 -5.60 -25.05 -1.17
N ASP A 413 -6.83 -25.19 -0.64
CA ASP A 413 -8.04 -24.56 -1.16
C ASP A 413 -8.35 -23.17 -0.55
N GLY A 414 -7.55 -22.70 0.42
CA GLY A 414 -7.69 -21.41 1.10
C GLY A 414 -8.92 -21.28 2.00
N LYS A 415 -9.72 -22.34 2.18
CA LYS A 415 -10.99 -22.28 2.94
C LYS A 415 -10.83 -22.57 4.42
N LYS A 416 -9.79 -23.31 4.78
CA LYS A 416 -9.49 -23.69 6.15
C LYS A 416 -8.09 -23.24 6.52
N PHE A 417 -7.89 -23.09 7.81
CA PHE A 417 -6.57 -22.90 8.40
C PHE A 417 -6.28 -24.03 9.39
N ILE A 418 -5.00 -24.18 9.72
CA ILE A 418 -4.48 -25.18 10.63
C ILE A 418 -3.89 -24.44 11.84
N ASN A 419 -4.30 -24.81 13.03
CA ASN A 419 -3.70 -24.34 14.26
C ASN A 419 -2.34 -25.03 14.51
N PRO A 420 -1.38 -24.30 15.10
CA PRO A 420 -1.46 -22.88 15.51
C PRO A 420 -1.48 -21.91 14.33
N VAL A 421 -2.15 -20.76 14.42
CA VAL A 421 -2.19 -19.79 13.30
C VAL A 421 -0.81 -19.21 13.01
N LEU A 422 0.07 -19.12 14.01
CA LEU A 422 1.47 -18.77 13.84
C LEU A 422 2.32 -19.87 14.47
N ALA A 423 3.13 -20.55 13.66
CA ALA A 423 3.96 -21.67 14.11
C ALA A 423 5.27 -21.22 14.77
N SER A 424 5.21 -20.21 15.65
CA SER A 424 6.36 -19.65 16.36
C SER A 424 5.94 -18.99 17.69
N ASP A 425 6.92 -18.62 18.52
CA ASP A 425 6.71 -18.08 19.88
C ASP A 425 6.14 -16.65 19.87
N PHE A 426 4.81 -16.55 19.83
CA PHE A 426 4.05 -15.31 19.99
C PHE A 426 3.13 -15.41 21.21
N PRO A 427 3.70 -15.39 22.43
CA PRO A 427 2.94 -15.60 23.66
C PRO A 427 2.03 -14.45 24.07
N ASP A 428 1.13 -14.78 24.99
CA ASP A 428 0.20 -13.88 25.68
C ASP A 428 -0.58 -12.97 24.70
N PRO A 429 -1.24 -13.55 23.67
CA PRO A 429 -1.86 -12.75 22.62
C PRO A 429 -3.05 -11.94 23.16
N ASP A 430 -3.07 -10.64 22.89
CA ASP A 430 -4.29 -9.82 23.03
C ASP A 430 -4.65 -9.17 21.69
N VAL A 431 -5.93 -9.16 21.34
CA VAL A 431 -6.42 -8.80 20.00
C VAL A 431 -7.43 -7.66 20.09
N ALA A 432 -7.16 -6.57 19.36
CA ALA A 432 -8.09 -5.47 19.17
C ALA A 432 -8.51 -5.37 17.71
N ARG A 433 -9.74 -4.92 17.45
CA ARG A 433 -10.20 -4.57 16.10
C ARG A 433 -10.40 -3.06 16.00
N LEU A 434 -9.77 -2.42 15.02
CA LEU A 434 -9.94 -1.01 14.68
C LEU A 434 -10.37 -0.93 13.21
N GLY A 435 -11.61 -0.53 12.96
CA GLY A 435 -12.22 -0.66 11.63
C GLY A 435 -12.33 -2.12 11.21
N ASP A 436 -11.80 -2.44 10.02
CA ASP A 436 -11.79 -3.79 9.44
C ASP A 436 -10.46 -4.54 9.65
N THR A 437 -9.57 -3.98 10.47
CA THR A 437 -8.26 -4.56 10.77
C THR A 437 -8.18 -5.05 12.21
N TYR A 438 -7.63 -6.24 12.40
CA TYR A 438 -7.28 -6.82 13.68
C TYR A 438 -5.80 -6.59 13.97
N TYR A 439 -5.49 -6.21 15.21
CA TYR A 439 -4.15 -6.03 15.71
C TYR A 439 -3.93 -6.98 16.89
N MET A 440 -2.83 -7.72 16.89
CA MET A 440 -2.46 -8.64 17.97
C MET A 440 -1.12 -8.22 18.56
N VAL A 441 -1.06 -8.05 19.88
CA VAL A 441 0.20 -7.88 20.60
C VAL A 441 0.71 -9.21 21.11
N SER A 442 2.04 -9.35 21.19
CA SER A 442 2.70 -10.47 21.87
C SER A 442 3.77 -10.00 22.85
N THR A 443 3.90 -10.75 23.95
CA THR A 443 4.94 -10.60 24.97
C THR A 443 6.35 -10.77 24.39
N THR A 444 7.30 -9.97 24.88
CA THR A 444 8.69 -9.96 24.37
C THR A 444 9.76 -9.98 25.48
N MET A 445 9.37 -9.93 26.75
CA MET A 445 10.29 -10.03 27.89
C MET A 445 11.44 -9.02 27.81
N HIS A 446 12.67 -9.52 27.71
CA HIS A 446 13.92 -8.79 27.70
C HIS A 446 14.40 -8.46 26.27
N LEU A 447 13.58 -8.71 25.25
CA LEU A 447 13.94 -8.54 23.85
C LEU A 447 13.48 -7.18 23.35
N PHE A 448 14.39 -6.45 22.69
CA PHE A 448 14.13 -5.08 22.21
C PHE A 448 14.53 -4.91 20.74
N PRO A 449 13.78 -4.15 19.92
CA PRO A 449 12.51 -3.52 20.25
C PRO A 449 11.42 -4.56 20.57
N GLY A 450 10.62 -4.25 21.60
CA GLY A 450 9.61 -5.12 22.20
C GLY A 450 8.19 -4.79 21.73
N ALA A 451 7.22 -5.45 22.36
CA ALA A 451 5.79 -5.32 22.04
C ALA A 451 5.47 -5.62 20.57
N THR A 452 5.83 -6.79 20.07
CA THR A 452 5.53 -7.16 18.68
C THR A 452 4.02 -7.07 18.42
N ILE A 453 3.62 -6.12 17.57
CA ILE A 453 2.26 -5.95 17.06
C ILE A 453 2.20 -6.56 15.67
N LEU A 454 1.24 -7.46 15.46
CA LEU A 454 0.89 -8.01 14.15
C LEU A 454 -0.46 -7.44 13.71
N LYS A 455 -0.67 -7.30 12.39
CA LYS A 455 -1.96 -6.94 11.80
C LYS A 455 -2.52 -8.09 10.96
N SER A 456 -3.84 -8.18 10.89
CA SER A 456 -4.57 -9.14 10.07
C SER A 456 -5.92 -8.56 9.65
N TYR A 457 -6.50 -9.08 8.57
CA TYR A 457 -7.87 -8.76 8.14
C TYR A 457 -8.83 -9.94 8.31
N ASP A 458 -8.33 -11.12 8.70
CA ASP A 458 -9.12 -12.35 8.84
C ASP A 458 -8.75 -13.23 10.05
N LEU A 459 -7.93 -12.71 10.97
CA LEU A 459 -7.40 -13.39 12.17
C LEU A 459 -6.48 -14.59 11.90
N VAL A 460 -6.24 -14.93 10.63
CA VAL A 460 -5.46 -16.11 10.22
C VAL A 460 -4.16 -15.68 9.55
N ASN A 461 -4.24 -14.70 8.66
CA ASN A 461 -3.11 -14.17 7.90
C ASN A 461 -2.55 -12.94 8.59
N TRP A 462 -1.37 -13.07 9.17
CA TRP A 462 -0.74 -12.03 9.97
C TRP A 462 0.50 -11.45 9.28
N GLU A 463 0.67 -10.15 9.41
CA GLU A 463 1.85 -9.39 8.96
C GLU A 463 2.42 -8.62 10.15
N TYR A 464 3.74 -8.34 10.18
CA TYR A 464 4.28 -7.40 11.16
C TYR A 464 3.66 -6.02 10.96
N CYS A 465 3.35 -5.35 12.07
CA CYS A 465 2.76 -4.00 12.07
C CYS A 465 3.66 -3.00 12.79
N ALA A 466 4.07 -3.30 14.04
CA ALA A 466 4.90 -2.39 14.83
C ALA A 466 5.68 -3.13 15.93
N GLN A 467 6.76 -2.50 16.40
CA GLN A 467 7.49 -2.87 17.62
C GLN A 467 7.74 -1.60 18.45
N PRO A 468 6.69 -1.01 19.05
CA PRO A 468 6.73 0.36 19.56
C PRO A 468 7.58 0.54 20.83
N LEU A 469 8.16 -0.53 21.38
CA LEU A 469 8.90 -0.50 22.63
C LEU A 469 10.41 -0.62 22.39
N GLU A 470 11.07 0.47 22.01
CA GLU A 470 12.53 0.47 21.77
C GLU A 470 13.34 0.11 23.02
N GLN A 471 12.91 0.58 24.20
CA GLN A 471 13.52 0.27 25.49
C GLN A 471 12.51 0.50 26.63
N LEU A 472 12.58 -0.30 27.70
CA LEU A 472 11.78 -0.08 28.92
C LEU A 472 12.52 0.71 30.01
N SER A 473 13.83 0.55 30.10
CA SER A 473 14.66 1.10 31.17
C SER A 473 16.12 1.14 30.74
N THR A 474 16.85 2.15 31.21
CA THR A 474 18.29 2.33 30.96
C THR A 474 19.17 1.76 32.07
N ALA A 475 18.60 1.02 33.02
CA ALA A 475 19.37 0.41 34.10
C ALA A 475 20.29 -0.70 33.56
N ASP A 476 21.51 -0.81 34.10
CA ASP A 476 22.57 -1.74 33.67
C ASP A 476 22.08 -3.16 33.28
N LYS A 477 21.16 -3.72 34.06
CA LYS A 477 20.61 -5.07 33.88
C LYS A 477 19.83 -5.26 32.56
N TYR A 478 19.19 -4.21 32.04
CA TYR A 478 18.51 -4.24 30.73
C TYR A 478 19.49 -4.11 29.57
N SER A 479 20.78 -3.89 29.83
CA SER A 479 21.81 -3.72 28.82
C SER A 479 23.00 -4.68 29.03
N LEU A 480 22.86 -5.69 29.90
CA LEU A 480 23.91 -6.66 30.23
C LEU A 480 25.22 -6.03 30.73
N ILE A 481 25.13 -4.94 31.49
CA ILE A 481 26.30 -4.21 31.99
C ILE A 481 26.72 -4.71 33.37
N GLY A 482 28.00 -5.04 33.51
CA GLY A 482 28.59 -5.42 34.79
C GLY A 482 28.15 -6.80 35.29
N GLY A 483 27.80 -7.72 34.38
CA GLY A 483 27.36 -9.08 34.71
C GLY A 483 25.94 -9.15 35.29
N LYS A 484 25.12 -8.11 35.06
CA LYS A 484 23.73 -8.05 35.51
C LYS A 484 22.80 -8.29 34.32
N ASP A 485 21.69 -8.98 34.56
CA ASP A 485 20.70 -9.28 33.53
C ASP A 485 19.25 -9.02 34.01
N SER A 486 18.35 -9.01 33.04
CA SER A 486 16.90 -8.92 33.19
C SER A 486 16.21 -10.07 32.45
N TYR A 487 16.83 -11.25 32.39
CA TYR A 487 16.18 -12.43 31.81
C TYR A 487 14.89 -12.78 32.55
N ALA A 488 13.87 -13.22 31.79
CA ALA A 488 12.48 -13.37 32.25
C ALA A 488 11.87 -12.13 32.93
N GLN A 489 12.43 -10.93 32.69
CA GLN A 489 11.87 -9.63 33.08
C GLN A 489 11.51 -8.81 31.83
N GLY A 490 11.12 -7.54 32.02
CA GLY A 490 10.72 -6.65 30.93
C GLY A 490 9.23 -6.76 30.61
N MET A 491 8.86 -6.78 29.33
CA MET A 491 7.45 -6.78 28.91
C MET A 491 6.83 -8.17 29.09
N TRP A 492 5.97 -8.31 30.09
CA TRP A 492 5.08 -9.46 30.30
C TRP A 492 3.72 -9.22 29.61
N ALA A 493 2.74 -10.11 29.84
CA ALA A 493 1.39 -10.02 29.29
C ALA A 493 0.84 -8.59 29.36
N ALA A 494 0.26 -8.14 28.23
CA ALA A 494 -0.22 -6.79 28.02
C ALA A 494 -1.70 -6.81 27.62
N ALA A 495 -2.38 -5.69 27.80
CA ALA A 495 -3.73 -5.50 27.25
C ALA A 495 -3.70 -4.56 26.04
N LEU A 496 -4.34 -4.98 24.94
CA LEU A 496 -4.52 -4.21 23.73
C LEU A 496 -6.01 -3.98 23.46
N THR A 497 -6.42 -2.73 23.29
CA THR A 497 -7.82 -2.42 22.97
C THR A 497 -7.92 -1.22 22.02
N ALA A 498 -9.04 -1.14 21.30
CA ALA A 498 -9.37 0.01 20.46
C ALA A 498 -10.42 0.87 21.16
N HIS A 499 -10.21 2.18 21.22
CA HIS A 499 -11.16 3.13 21.81
C HIS A 499 -11.06 4.49 21.08
N GLU A 500 -12.21 5.04 20.68
CA GLU A 500 -12.31 6.35 20.00
C GLU A 500 -11.33 6.52 18.82
N GLY A 501 -11.24 5.50 17.96
CA GLY A 501 -10.39 5.52 16.76
C GLY A 501 -8.89 5.29 17.01
N LYS A 502 -8.49 4.96 18.24
CA LYS A 502 -7.08 4.74 18.64
C LYS A 502 -6.87 3.34 19.19
N LEU A 503 -5.65 2.82 19.04
CA LEU A 503 -5.17 1.66 19.79
C LEU A 503 -4.54 2.13 21.10
N TYR A 504 -4.79 1.36 22.16
CA TYR A 504 -4.20 1.52 23.49
C TYR A 504 -3.57 0.20 23.92
N LEU A 505 -2.31 0.24 24.33
CA LEU A 505 -1.53 -0.90 24.78
C LEU A 505 -1.03 -0.67 26.22
N LEU A 506 -1.58 -1.41 27.18
CA LEU A 506 -1.18 -1.40 28.57
C LEU A 506 -0.15 -2.49 28.85
N ILE A 507 1.09 -2.07 29.12
CA ILE A 507 2.24 -2.95 29.35
C ILE A 507 2.48 -3.16 30.85
N ASN A 508 2.61 -4.43 31.25
CA ASN A 508 3.25 -4.83 32.49
C ASN A 508 4.77 -5.00 32.25
N GLY A 509 5.56 -4.00 32.58
CA GLY A 509 7.03 -4.08 32.49
C GLY A 509 7.68 -4.82 33.67
N ASN A 510 6.90 -5.50 34.50
CA ASN A 510 7.29 -6.13 35.75
C ASN A 510 8.14 -5.21 36.64
N ASP A 511 9.45 -5.47 36.73
CA ASP A 511 10.42 -4.68 37.47
C ASP A 511 10.70 -3.28 36.87
N ALA A 512 10.31 -3.00 35.62
CA ALA A 512 10.32 -1.66 35.01
C ALA A 512 9.09 -0.82 35.35
N GLY A 513 8.02 -1.42 35.88
CA GLY A 513 6.73 -0.76 36.16
C GLY A 513 5.73 -0.84 35.00
N GLY A 514 4.58 -0.14 35.14
CA GLY A 514 3.50 -0.13 34.16
C GLY A 514 3.55 1.05 33.19
N TYR A 515 3.16 0.82 31.94
CA TYR A 515 3.16 1.83 30.87
C TYR A 515 1.88 1.72 30.02
N MET A 516 1.34 2.87 29.58
CA MET A 516 0.31 2.93 28.56
C MET A 516 0.92 3.48 27.27
N LEU A 517 0.76 2.78 26.16
CA LEU A 517 1.09 3.26 24.83
C LEU A 517 -0.20 3.53 24.05
N SER A 518 -0.21 4.52 23.15
CA SER A 518 -1.36 4.79 22.28
C SER A 518 -0.99 5.37 20.92
N THR A 519 -1.80 5.10 19.89
CA THR A 519 -1.65 5.65 18.54
C THR A 519 -2.99 5.67 17.77
N ASP A 520 -3.15 6.61 16.85
CA ASP A 520 -4.17 6.60 15.77
C ASP A 520 -3.63 6.07 14.43
N ASP A 521 -2.33 5.80 14.38
CA ASP A 521 -1.60 5.27 13.22
C ASP A 521 -0.78 4.07 13.71
N PRO A 522 -1.33 2.84 13.63
CA PRO A 522 -0.71 1.63 14.21
C PRO A 522 0.70 1.32 13.70
N GLU A 523 1.03 1.70 12.47
CA GLU A 523 2.35 1.51 11.84
C GLU A 523 3.29 2.71 12.05
N GLY A 524 2.74 3.83 12.52
CA GLY A 524 3.49 5.04 12.83
C GLY A 524 4.01 5.09 14.27
N ALA A 525 4.20 6.31 14.77
CA ALA A 525 4.75 6.57 16.09
C ALA A 525 3.72 6.30 17.22
N TRP A 526 4.18 5.69 18.31
CA TRP A 526 3.37 5.43 19.50
C TRP A 526 3.73 6.37 20.65
N GLN A 527 2.73 6.94 21.31
CA GLN A 527 2.93 7.78 22.49
C GLN A 527 2.96 6.91 23.74
N MET A 528 4.02 7.03 24.55
CA MET A 528 4.23 6.23 25.76
C MET A 528 4.10 7.07 27.03
N GLN A 529 3.28 6.62 27.98
CA GLN A 529 3.07 7.22 29.31
C GLN A 529 3.40 6.21 30.41
N LYS A 530 4.29 6.59 31.33
CA LYS A 530 4.55 5.82 32.55
C LYS A 530 3.41 5.97 33.56
N LEU A 531 2.96 4.84 34.13
CA LEU A 531 1.87 4.79 35.10
C LEU A 531 2.38 4.82 36.55
N GLU A 532 1.49 5.16 37.49
CA GLU A 532 1.82 5.25 38.92
C GLU A 532 2.11 3.89 39.56
N ARG A 533 1.69 2.81 38.91
CA ARG A 533 1.90 1.43 39.35
C ARG A 533 1.92 0.49 38.15
N SER A 534 2.46 -0.71 38.36
CA SER A 534 2.25 -1.82 37.42
C SER A 534 0.92 -2.54 37.72
N TYR A 535 0.40 -3.19 36.68
CA TYR A 535 -0.79 -4.02 36.71
C TYR A 535 -0.39 -5.38 36.17
N TYR A 536 -0.29 -6.39 37.03
CA TYR A 536 0.12 -7.74 36.64
C TYR A 536 -0.98 -8.39 35.80
N ASP A 537 -0.63 -8.91 34.62
CA ASP A 537 -1.54 -9.51 33.64
C ASP A 537 -2.83 -8.70 33.44
N PRO A 538 -2.69 -7.47 32.92
CA PRO A 538 -3.78 -6.51 32.87
C PRO A 538 -4.80 -6.86 31.78
N GLY A 539 -6.07 -6.58 32.05
CA GLY A 539 -7.16 -6.51 31.07
C GLY A 539 -7.79 -5.12 31.11
N LEU A 540 -7.88 -4.45 29.96
CA LEU A 540 -8.22 -3.02 29.85
C LEU A 540 -9.63 -2.78 29.30
N LEU A 541 -10.40 -1.90 29.95
CA LEU A 541 -11.73 -1.47 29.48
C LEU A 541 -11.93 0.04 29.66
N PHE A 542 -12.34 0.73 28.61
CA PHE A 542 -12.78 2.13 28.65
C PHE A 542 -14.31 2.21 28.80
N GLU A 543 -14.80 3.04 29.72
CA GLU A 543 -16.24 3.26 29.93
C GLU A 543 -16.52 4.72 30.32
N GLY A 544 -16.92 5.54 29.34
CA GLY A 544 -17.08 6.99 29.53
C GLY A 544 -15.75 7.64 29.95
N ASP A 545 -15.77 8.48 30.99
CA ASP A 545 -14.57 9.13 31.53
C ASP A 545 -13.70 8.21 32.43
N LYS A 546 -14.04 6.92 32.52
CA LYS A 546 -13.36 5.95 33.38
C LYS A 546 -12.60 4.91 32.58
N VAL A 547 -11.49 4.47 33.16
CA VAL A 547 -10.69 3.36 32.64
C VAL A 547 -10.60 2.31 33.74
N TYR A 548 -10.93 1.07 33.41
CA TYR A 548 -10.85 -0.06 34.33
C TYR A 548 -9.76 -1.03 33.90
N VAL A 549 -9.04 -1.56 34.89
CA VAL A 549 -8.00 -2.58 34.68
C VAL A 549 -8.29 -3.77 35.58
N ALA A 550 -8.58 -4.93 34.99
CA ALA A 550 -8.55 -6.22 35.68
C ALA A 550 -7.10 -6.67 35.81
N CYS A 551 -6.61 -7.04 36.99
CA CYS A 551 -5.21 -7.46 37.15
C CYS A 551 -5.01 -8.33 38.39
N GLY A 552 -3.93 -9.12 38.38
CA GLY A 552 -3.48 -9.93 39.51
C GLY A 552 -3.28 -11.41 39.17
N ILE A 553 -2.78 -12.15 40.16
CA ILE A 553 -2.60 -13.59 40.12
C ILE A 553 -3.19 -14.21 41.37
N GLY A 554 -4.02 -15.25 41.20
CA GLY A 554 -4.72 -15.92 42.31
C GLY A 554 -5.92 -15.13 42.87
N ASN A 555 -5.74 -13.83 43.03
CA ASN A 555 -6.76 -12.85 43.36
C ASN A 555 -6.79 -11.81 42.23
N ILE A 556 -7.98 -11.55 41.67
CA ILE A 556 -8.15 -10.57 40.59
C ILE A 556 -8.84 -9.33 41.14
N ASP A 557 -8.18 -8.21 40.93
CA ASP A 557 -8.62 -6.86 41.28
C ASP A 557 -9.18 -6.14 40.05
N ILE A 558 -10.24 -5.35 40.23
CA ILE A 558 -10.64 -4.29 39.29
C ILE A 558 -10.13 -2.95 39.83
N CYS A 559 -9.18 -2.36 39.12
CA CYS A 559 -8.67 -1.01 39.39
C CYS A 559 -9.42 0.03 38.56
N GLU A 560 -9.90 1.10 39.18
CA GLU A 560 -10.49 2.27 38.50
C GLU A 560 -9.43 3.37 38.35
N LEU A 561 -9.28 3.88 37.13
CA LEU A 561 -8.45 5.02 36.74
C LEU A 561 -9.36 6.11 36.12
N ASP A 562 -8.92 7.36 36.17
CA ASP A 562 -9.56 8.44 35.38
C ASP A 562 -9.05 8.49 33.94
N LYS A 563 -9.66 9.35 33.11
CA LYS A 563 -9.26 9.59 31.71
C LYS A 563 -7.81 10.02 31.49
N ASN A 564 -7.10 10.48 32.53
CA ASN A 564 -5.67 10.80 32.48
C ASN A 564 -4.81 9.63 33.01
N LEU A 565 -5.40 8.45 33.16
CA LEU A 565 -4.78 7.21 33.62
C LEU A 565 -4.27 7.28 35.06
N LYS A 566 -4.89 8.12 35.91
CA LYS A 566 -4.55 8.23 37.33
C LYS A 566 -5.37 7.25 38.16
N PHE A 567 -4.68 6.46 38.99
CA PHE A 567 -5.32 5.46 39.86
C PHE A 567 -6.26 6.12 40.88
N LYS A 568 -7.44 5.53 41.08
CA LYS A 568 -8.44 5.98 42.06
C LYS A 568 -8.65 4.99 43.18
N LYS A 569 -8.99 3.74 42.84
CA LYS A 569 -9.30 2.67 43.81
C LYS A 569 -9.14 1.29 43.18
N SER A 570 -9.07 0.27 44.02
CA SER A 570 -9.09 -1.15 43.61
C SER A 570 -10.13 -1.92 44.42
N THR A 571 -10.77 -2.90 43.79
CA THR A 571 -11.69 -3.86 44.43
C THR A 571 -11.31 -5.27 44.00
N THR A 572 -10.97 -6.15 44.95
CA THR A 572 -10.79 -7.58 44.66
C THR A 572 -12.13 -8.26 44.40
N VAL A 573 -12.35 -8.69 43.17
CA VAL A 573 -13.61 -9.27 42.68
C VAL A 573 -13.58 -10.80 42.58
N LEU A 574 -12.40 -11.40 42.41
CA LEU A 574 -12.17 -12.84 42.45
C LEU A 574 -11.12 -13.16 43.53
N ARG A 575 -11.42 -14.11 44.41
CA ARG A 575 -10.57 -14.46 45.57
C ARG A 575 -10.26 -15.95 45.61
N ASP A 576 -9.08 -16.28 46.11
CA ASP A 576 -8.64 -17.64 46.41
C ASP A 576 -8.76 -18.59 45.20
N LYS A 577 -8.29 -18.14 44.02
CA LYS A 577 -8.26 -18.90 42.76
C LYS A 577 -6.82 -19.21 42.33
N PRO A 578 -6.08 -20.12 42.99
CA PRO A 578 -4.66 -20.36 42.72
C PRO A 578 -4.34 -20.55 41.23
N GLY A 579 -3.38 -19.79 40.72
CA GLY A 579 -2.95 -19.82 39.33
C GLY A 579 -3.86 -19.09 38.35
N LEU A 580 -4.94 -18.44 38.79
CA LEU A 580 -5.75 -17.61 37.90
C LEU A 580 -5.01 -16.31 37.55
N GLU A 581 -4.76 -16.05 36.27
CA GLU A 581 -4.01 -14.90 35.74
C GLU A 581 -4.43 -14.58 34.29
N GLY A 582 -3.64 -13.78 33.55
CA GLY A 582 -3.92 -13.46 32.14
C GLY A 582 -5.29 -12.82 31.91
N SER A 583 -5.61 -11.74 32.64
CA SER A 583 -6.95 -11.16 32.63
C SER A 583 -7.20 -10.33 31.36
N HIS A 584 -8.34 -10.52 30.71
CA HIS A 584 -8.90 -9.60 29.71
C HIS A 584 -10.30 -9.15 30.18
N LEU A 585 -10.64 -7.88 29.95
CA LEU A 585 -11.84 -7.25 30.49
C LEU A 585 -12.75 -6.76 29.37
N TYR A 586 -14.00 -7.23 29.34
CA TYR A 586 -14.97 -6.88 28.30
C TYR A 586 -16.28 -6.38 28.86
N LYS A 587 -16.99 -5.55 28.09
CA LYS A 587 -18.41 -5.26 28.27
C LYS A 587 -19.17 -5.76 27.04
N ILE A 588 -19.91 -6.86 27.18
CA ILE A 588 -20.66 -7.49 26.08
C ILE A 588 -22.12 -7.63 26.48
N GLY A 589 -23.00 -6.95 25.74
CA GLY A 589 -24.41 -6.81 26.12
C GLY A 589 -24.55 -6.28 27.55
N ASP A 590 -25.35 -6.97 28.37
CA ASP A 590 -25.64 -6.54 29.75
C ASP A 590 -24.51 -6.84 30.76
N TYR A 591 -23.47 -7.60 30.38
CA TYR A 591 -22.50 -8.16 31.34
C TYR A 591 -21.09 -7.64 31.15
N TYR A 592 -20.40 -7.43 32.26
CA TYR A 592 -18.95 -7.32 32.32
C TYR A 592 -18.36 -8.73 32.40
N TYR A 593 -17.29 -8.98 31.65
CA TYR A 593 -16.59 -10.26 31.64
C TYR A 593 -15.12 -10.09 32.02
N ILE A 594 -14.64 -10.96 32.91
CA ILE A 594 -13.20 -11.21 33.10
C ILE A 594 -12.91 -12.54 32.42
N TYR A 595 -12.14 -12.50 31.35
CA TYR A 595 -11.63 -13.69 30.65
C TYR A 595 -10.23 -13.96 31.18
N ALA A 596 -9.95 -15.16 31.68
CA ALA A 596 -8.71 -15.40 32.41
C ALA A 596 -8.31 -16.88 32.32
N THR A 597 -7.01 -17.13 32.40
CA THR A 597 -6.48 -18.50 32.42
C THR A 597 -6.27 -18.96 33.85
N TYR A 598 -6.50 -20.24 34.12
CA TYR A 598 -5.81 -20.92 35.20
C TYR A 598 -4.47 -21.42 34.66
N GLY A 599 -3.45 -20.57 34.80
CA GLY A 599 -2.09 -20.76 34.32
C GLY A 599 -1.32 -21.88 35.04
N GLY A 600 -0.19 -22.26 34.41
CA GLY A 600 0.65 -23.39 34.78
C GLY A 600 0.20 -24.72 34.13
N TRP A 601 1.13 -25.63 33.92
CA TRP A 601 0.83 -26.97 33.38
C TRP A 601 0.22 -27.88 34.46
N PRO A 602 -0.97 -28.50 34.27
CA PRO A 602 -1.88 -28.37 33.13
C PRO A 602 -2.74 -27.08 33.16
N SER A 603 -2.92 -26.47 31.99
CA SER A 603 -3.55 -25.16 31.81
C SER A 603 -5.06 -25.23 31.57
N GLY A 604 -5.84 -24.21 31.89
CA GLY A 604 -7.27 -24.16 31.57
C GLY A 604 -7.78 -22.75 31.33
N GLN A 605 -8.83 -22.60 30.50
CA GLN A 605 -9.39 -21.30 30.16
C GLN A 605 -10.73 -21.08 30.87
N ALA A 606 -10.88 -19.96 31.57
CA ALA A 606 -12.08 -19.60 32.31
C ALA A 606 -12.64 -18.25 31.86
N ILE A 607 -13.92 -18.05 32.13
CA ILE A 607 -14.58 -16.75 32.00
C ILE A 607 -15.48 -16.50 33.20
N PHE A 608 -15.50 -15.25 33.64
CA PHE A 608 -16.31 -14.78 34.73
C PHE A 608 -17.21 -13.67 34.24
N ARG A 609 -18.47 -13.61 34.69
CA ARG A 609 -19.39 -12.53 34.30
C ARG A 609 -20.12 -11.88 35.48
N SER A 610 -20.45 -10.60 35.36
CA SER A 610 -21.33 -9.89 36.30
C SER A 610 -22.09 -8.76 35.61
N LYS A 611 -23.23 -8.34 36.18
CA LYS A 611 -23.93 -7.11 35.73
C LYS A 611 -23.35 -5.84 36.36
N ASP A 612 -22.55 -5.98 37.41
CA ASP A 612 -21.82 -4.91 38.08
C ASP A 612 -20.33 -5.19 37.95
N ILE A 613 -19.54 -4.20 37.49
CA ILE A 613 -18.09 -4.36 37.30
C ILE A 613 -17.36 -4.68 38.61
N THR A 614 -17.96 -4.36 39.76
CA THR A 614 -17.44 -4.71 41.09
C THR A 614 -17.95 -6.05 41.63
N GLY A 615 -18.72 -6.78 40.83
CA GLY A 615 -19.21 -8.12 41.12
C GLY A 615 -20.53 -8.15 41.91
N PRO A 616 -20.91 -9.33 42.42
CA PRO A 616 -20.18 -10.60 42.36
C PRO A 616 -20.13 -11.18 40.94
N TYR A 617 -19.09 -11.96 40.65
CA TYR A 617 -18.91 -12.63 39.36
C TYR A 617 -19.28 -14.11 39.45
N GLU A 618 -20.04 -14.60 38.46
CA GLU A 618 -20.25 -16.02 38.20
C GLU A 618 -19.10 -16.57 37.37
N GLU A 619 -18.73 -17.86 37.52
CA GLU A 619 -17.63 -18.51 36.80
C GLU A 619 -18.12 -19.60 35.85
N LYS A 620 -17.43 -19.74 34.72
CA LYS A 620 -17.55 -20.88 33.81
C LYS A 620 -16.18 -21.27 33.24
N MET A 621 -15.86 -22.57 33.29
CA MET A 621 -14.74 -23.13 32.52
C MET A 621 -15.12 -23.24 31.04
N LEU A 622 -14.24 -22.75 30.17
CA LEU A 622 -14.39 -22.83 28.72
C LEU A 622 -13.55 -23.94 28.11
N ILE A 623 -12.36 -24.15 28.65
CA ILE A 623 -11.47 -25.26 28.32
C ILE A 623 -10.97 -25.85 29.63
N GLU A 624 -11.20 -27.14 29.83
CA GLU A 624 -10.81 -27.86 31.04
C GLU A 624 -9.30 -28.08 31.12
N LYS A 625 -8.77 -28.25 32.34
CA LYS A 625 -7.35 -28.56 32.56
C LYS A 625 -6.91 -29.90 31.98
N THR A 626 -7.88 -30.80 31.75
CA THR A 626 -7.64 -32.10 31.17
C THR A 626 -8.64 -32.34 30.04
N ILE A 627 -8.14 -32.66 28.85
CA ILE A 627 -8.94 -32.96 27.67
C ILE A 627 -8.63 -34.39 27.23
N ASN A 628 -9.66 -35.23 27.11
CA ASN A 628 -9.51 -36.64 26.71
C ASN A 628 -8.47 -37.43 27.54
N GLY A 629 -8.31 -37.08 28.82
CA GLY A 629 -7.35 -37.72 29.74
C GLY A 629 -5.91 -37.20 29.63
N GLN A 630 -5.65 -36.17 28.82
CA GLN A 630 -4.34 -35.52 28.67
C GLN A 630 -4.34 -34.11 29.26
N PRO A 631 -3.21 -33.65 29.82
CA PRO A 631 -2.98 -32.25 30.18
C PRO A 631 -3.31 -31.30 29.02
N ASN A 632 -4.11 -30.26 29.28
CA ASN A 632 -4.38 -29.22 28.29
C ASN A 632 -3.22 -28.23 28.18
N THR A 633 -2.95 -27.80 26.94
CA THR A 633 -1.91 -26.84 26.56
C THR A 633 -2.47 -25.53 26.00
N VAL A 634 -3.77 -25.48 25.65
CA VAL A 634 -4.41 -24.33 25.00
C VAL A 634 -5.09 -23.43 26.03
N HIS A 635 -4.62 -22.21 26.20
CA HIS A 635 -5.10 -21.26 27.20
C HIS A 635 -4.64 -19.84 26.90
N GLN A 636 -5.15 -18.86 27.66
CA GLN A 636 -4.76 -17.44 27.71
C GLN A 636 -4.81 -16.69 26.37
N GLY A 637 -5.59 -15.62 26.35
CA GLY A 637 -5.67 -14.71 25.21
C GLY A 637 -7.04 -14.05 25.11
N ALA A 638 -7.44 -13.65 23.91
CA ALA A 638 -8.50 -12.67 23.70
C ALA A 638 -9.72 -13.17 22.94
N LEU A 639 -10.90 -12.67 23.33
CA LEU A 639 -12.13 -12.78 22.56
C LEU A 639 -12.19 -11.66 21.53
N VAL A 640 -12.63 -11.99 20.31
CA VAL A 640 -12.76 -11.03 19.22
C VAL A 640 -14.00 -11.33 18.38
N GLU A 641 -14.66 -10.28 17.90
CA GLU A 641 -15.83 -10.35 17.03
C GLU A 641 -15.49 -9.87 15.62
N THR A 642 -15.95 -10.62 14.61
CA THR A 642 -15.80 -10.25 13.20
C THR A 642 -16.83 -9.21 12.76
N PRO A 643 -16.60 -8.48 11.65
CA PRO A 643 -17.60 -7.57 11.08
C PRO A 643 -18.96 -8.22 10.79
N THR A 644 -19.01 -9.54 10.58
CA THR A 644 -20.25 -10.29 10.31
C THR A 644 -20.96 -10.75 11.59
N GLY A 645 -20.35 -10.54 12.77
CA GLY A 645 -20.89 -10.93 14.07
C GLY A 645 -20.49 -12.35 14.52
N GLU A 646 -19.59 -13.03 13.81
CA GLU A 646 -18.97 -14.25 14.35
C GLU A 646 -18.03 -13.93 15.50
N TRP A 647 -18.00 -14.79 16.52
CA TRP A 647 -17.07 -14.66 17.63
C TRP A 647 -15.99 -15.73 17.55
N TRP A 648 -14.77 -15.32 17.87
CA TRP A 648 -13.59 -16.15 17.89
C TRP A 648 -12.77 -15.86 19.16
N THR A 649 -11.89 -16.78 19.53
CA THR A 649 -10.90 -16.58 20.59
C THR A 649 -9.50 -16.90 20.06
N MET A 650 -8.58 -15.96 20.23
CA MET A 650 -7.15 -16.17 20.02
C MET A 650 -6.53 -16.57 21.35
N LEU A 651 -6.07 -17.80 21.44
CA LEU A 651 -5.38 -18.34 22.61
C LEU A 651 -3.92 -18.63 22.26
N MET A 652 -3.14 -19.12 23.21
CA MET A 652 -1.82 -19.72 22.93
C MET A 652 -1.79 -21.20 23.29
N GLU A 653 -0.87 -21.93 22.68
CA GLU A 653 -0.58 -23.34 22.95
C GLU A 653 0.88 -23.54 23.38
N ASP A 654 1.09 -24.13 24.55
CA ASP A 654 2.44 -24.49 25.04
C ASP A 654 3.02 -25.66 24.22
N LYS A 655 4.10 -25.42 23.46
CA LYS A 655 4.73 -26.41 22.55
C LYS A 655 6.19 -26.73 22.88
N GLY A 656 6.58 -26.60 24.15
CA GLY A 656 7.93 -26.95 24.59
C GLY A 656 8.98 -26.00 24.02
N ALA A 657 10.11 -26.53 23.54
CA ALA A 657 11.30 -25.71 23.23
C ALA A 657 11.06 -24.60 22.19
N ILE A 658 10.15 -24.79 21.24
CA ILE A 658 9.81 -23.75 20.25
C ILE A 658 9.08 -22.56 20.88
N GLY A 659 8.39 -22.74 22.01
CA GLY A 659 7.67 -21.68 22.71
C GLY A 659 6.16 -21.89 22.81
N ARG A 660 5.44 -20.77 22.82
CA ARG A 660 3.98 -20.67 23.03
C ARG A 660 3.35 -20.05 21.78
N LEU A 661 2.52 -20.83 21.09
CA LEU A 661 2.11 -20.55 19.71
C LEU A 661 0.63 -20.13 19.66
N PRO A 662 0.26 -19.00 19.01
CA PRO A 662 -1.13 -18.57 18.90
C PRO A 662 -2.03 -19.59 18.20
N SER A 663 -3.22 -19.84 18.75
CA SER A 663 -4.23 -20.74 18.19
C SER A 663 -5.61 -20.11 18.22
N LEU A 664 -6.32 -20.18 17.10
CA LEU A 664 -7.61 -19.53 16.88
C LEU A 664 -8.75 -20.55 16.96
N HIS A 665 -9.78 -20.26 17.75
CA HIS A 665 -10.92 -21.16 17.98
C HIS A 665 -12.27 -20.43 17.87
N PRO A 666 -13.30 -21.05 17.27
CA PRO A 666 -14.61 -20.43 17.14
C PRO A 666 -15.30 -20.35 18.50
N VAL A 667 -16.12 -19.32 18.68
CA VAL A 667 -16.90 -19.05 19.89
C VAL A 667 -18.37 -18.92 19.52
N ALA A 668 -19.22 -19.64 20.26
CA ALA A 668 -20.66 -19.48 20.21
C ALA A 668 -21.18 -18.91 21.53
N TRP A 669 -22.30 -18.17 21.49
CA TRP A 669 -22.92 -17.56 22.66
C TRP A 669 -24.29 -18.15 22.94
N ALA A 670 -24.55 -18.48 24.20
CA ALA A 670 -25.86 -18.90 24.69
C ALA A 670 -26.09 -18.35 26.11
N ASP A 671 -27.25 -17.74 26.35
CA ASP A 671 -27.65 -17.16 27.64
C ASP A 671 -26.60 -16.22 28.26
N GLY A 672 -25.87 -15.47 27.43
CA GLY A 672 -24.79 -14.58 27.86
C GLY A 672 -23.52 -15.31 28.34
N TRP A 673 -23.29 -16.55 27.92
CA TRP A 673 -22.04 -17.29 28.12
C TRP A 673 -21.43 -17.71 26.79
N PRO A 674 -20.10 -17.62 26.62
CA PRO A 674 -19.45 -18.20 25.48
C PRO A 674 -19.24 -19.72 25.66
N THR A 675 -19.06 -20.41 24.55
CA THR A 675 -18.56 -21.78 24.44
C THR A 675 -17.47 -21.78 23.38
N VAL A 676 -16.28 -22.31 23.71
CA VAL A 676 -15.12 -22.33 22.82
C VAL A 676 -15.01 -23.68 22.13
N ALA A 677 -14.68 -23.66 20.83
CA ALA A 677 -14.56 -24.84 20.00
C ALA A 677 -15.81 -25.74 20.12
N LYS A 678 -15.67 -27.04 19.85
CA LYS A 678 -16.74 -28.01 20.09
C LYS A 678 -16.66 -28.47 21.55
N ASP A 679 -17.54 -27.95 22.39
CA ASP A 679 -17.67 -28.31 23.81
C ASP A 679 -16.36 -28.19 24.61
N GLY A 680 -15.56 -27.15 24.34
CA GLY A 680 -14.29 -26.91 25.03
C GLY A 680 -13.12 -27.79 24.56
N VAL A 681 -13.25 -28.47 23.41
CA VAL A 681 -12.20 -29.31 22.82
C VAL A 681 -11.62 -28.65 21.55
N PRO A 682 -10.45 -27.98 21.65
CA PRO A 682 -9.71 -27.45 20.51
C PRO A 682 -9.49 -28.49 19.40
N GLN A 683 -9.50 -28.02 18.15
CA GLN A 683 -9.26 -28.81 16.95
C GLN A 683 -8.08 -28.23 16.17
N LEU A 684 -7.44 -29.09 15.36
CA LEU A 684 -6.31 -28.71 14.53
C LEU A 684 -6.70 -27.81 13.35
N ALA A 685 -7.93 -27.90 12.84
CA ALA A 685 -8.32 -27.12 11.67
C ALA A 685 -9.77 -26.65 11.76
N TYR A 686 -10.01 -25.43 11.29
CA TYR A 686 -11.32 -24.82 11.20
C TYR A 686 -11.50 -24.16 9.83
N THR A 687 -12.75 -23.90 9.46
CA THR A 687 -13.05 -22.94 8.40
C THR A 687 -12.55 -21.57 8.84
N LYS A 688 -12.02 -20.76 7.92
CA LYS A 688 -11.59 -19.39 8.23
C LYS A 688 -12.79 -18.56 8.77
N PRO A 689 -12.54 -17.57 9.65
CA PRO A 689 -13.58 -16.64 10.10
C PRO A 689 -14.30 -15.97 8.94
N ASP A 690 -15.62 -15.80 9.05
CA ASP A 690 -16.37 -15.00 8.09
C ASP A 690 -16.17 -13.52 8.41
N VAL A 691 -15.36 -12.85 7.60
CA VAL A 691 -15.11 -11.40 7.68
C VAL A 691 -15.76 -10.62 6.53
N GLY A 692 -16.71 -11.25 5.81
CA GLY A 692 -17.41 -10.65 4.68
C GLY A 692 -16.65 -10.70 3.35
N THR A 693 -15.35 -11.02 3.37
CA THR A 693 -14.52 -11.24 2.18
C THR A 693 -13.42 -12.27 2.45
N THR A 694 -12.62 -12.60 1.43
CA THR A 694 -11.48 -13.53 1.54
C THR A 694 -10.18 -12.79 1.31
N TYR A 695 -9.23 -12.96 2.23
CA TYR A 695 -7.89 -12.39 2.14
C TYR A 695 -6.86 -13.48 1.78
N GLN A 696 -5.85 -13.08 1.00
CA GLN A 696 -4.74 -13.95 0.59
C GLN A 696 -3.90 -14.39 1.79
N GLU A 697 -3.18 -15.48 1.59
CA GLU A 697 -2.15 -15.92 2.54
C GLU A 697 -1.05 -14.87 2.68
N LYS A 698 -0.58 -14.67 3.91
CA LYS A 698 0.52 -13.77 4.24
C LYS A 698 1.61 -14.55 4.94
N ILE A 699 2.86 -14.26 4.59
CA ILE A 699 4.05 -14.93 5.10
C ILE A 699 4.87 -13.91 5.87
N LEU A 700 5.19 -14.21 7.12
CA LEU A 700 6.11 -13.39 7.91
C LEU A 700 7.55 -13.60 7.42
N PRO A 701 8.35 -12.53 7.26
CA PRO A 701 9.73 -12.64 6.80
C PRO A 701 10.60 -13.41 7.80
N THR A 702 11.43 -14.32 7.29
CA THR A 702 12.42 -15.10 8.06
C THR A 702 13.85 -15.00 7.48
N ASN A 703 13.99 -14.41 6.30
CA ASN A 703 15.26 -14.16 5.61
C ASN A 703 15.63 -12.68 5.71
N ASP A 704 16.92 -12.35 5.67
CA ASP A 704 17.40 -10.97 5.64
C ASP A 704 18.77 -10.88 4.95
N ASN A 705 18.95 -9.92 4.05
CA ASN A 705 20.22 -9.63 3.37
C ASN A 705 20.88 -8.33 3.87
N PHE A 706 20.28 -7.68 4.88
CA PHE A 706 20.79 -6.44 5.47
C PHE A 706 21.03 -5.31 4.46
N ARG A 707 20.29 -5.31 3.34
CA ARG A 707 20.32 -4.26 2.33
C ARG A 707 19.34 -3.13 2.63
N GLN A 708 18.31 -3.38 3.44
CA GLN A 708 17.44 -2.32 3.91
C GLN A 708 18.18 -1.40 4.89
N TYR A 709 17.76 -0.13 4.97
CA TYR A 709 18.36 0.85 5.88
C TYR A 709 18.01 0.61 7.36
N SER A 710 16.98 -0.19 7.62
CA SER A 710 16.55 -0.63 8.93
C SER A 710 16.57 -2.15 9.01
N LEU A 711 16.82 -2.69 10.21
CA LEU A 711 16.65 -4.12 10.45
C LEU A 711 15.18 -4.53 10.23
N GLY A 712 14.96 -5.71 9.62
CA GLY A 712 13.62 -6.25 9.49
C GLY A 712 12.96 -6.53 10.84
N MET A 713 11.63 -6.42 10.92
CA MET A 713 10.84 -6.53 12.16
C MET A 713 10.86 -7.93 12.79
N GLN A 714 11.38 -8.94 12.07
CA GLN A 714 11.65 -10.27 12.62
C GLN A 714 12.76 -10.26 13.68
N TRP A 715 13.63 -9.24 13.65
CA TRP A 715 14.78 -9.13 14.54
C TRP A 715 14.43 -8.44 15.86
N GLN A 716 15.02 -8.96 16.93
CA GLN A 716 15.04 -8.35 18.26
C GLN A 716 16.38 -8.65 18.92
N TRP A 717 16.99 -7.65 19.54
CA TRP A 717 18.17 -7.80 20.36
C TRP A 717 17.84 -8.53 21.66
N ASN A 718 18.73 -9.42 22.09
CA ASN A 718 18.75 -9.90 23.45
C ASN A 718 19.21 -8.76 24.36
N HIS A 719 18.29 -8.19 25.15
CA HIS A 719 18.49 -6.96 25.93
C HIS A 719 18.66 -5.72 25.03
N ASN A 720 18.74 -4.52 25.64
CA ASN A 720 19.00 -3.29 24.89
C ASN A 720 20.36 -3.38 24.18
N PRO A 721 20.44 -3.06 22.87
CA PRO A 721 21.70 -3.02 22.16
C PRO A 721 22.59 -1.86 22.63
N ASP A 722 23.86 -1.92 22.24
CA ASP A 722 24.76 -0.78 22.11
C ASP A 722 24.72 -0.31 20.66
N ASP A 723 23.99 0.77 20.37
CA ASP A 723 23.82 1.28 19.00
C ASP A 723 25.12 1.82 18.40
N GLY A 724 26.14 2.10 19.22
CA GLY A 724 27.48 2.44 18.73
C GLY A 724 28.33 1.22 18.36
N LYS A 725 27.77 0.01 18.38
CA LYS A 725 28.47 -1.26 18.13
C LYS A 725 27.82 -2.13 17.05
N TRP A 726 26.86 -1.58 16.31
CA TRP A 726 26.34 -2.21 15.11
C TRP A 726 26.04 -1.16 14.04
N SER A 727 25.98 -1.54 12.77
CA SER A 727 25.69 -0.60 11.68
C SER A 727 25.23 -1.33 10.41
N LEU A 728 24.29 -0.71 9.69
CA LEU A 728 23.94 -1.03 8.29
C LEU A 728 24.55 -0.05 7.27
N PHE A 729 25.15 1.05 7.72
CA PHE A 729 25.62 2.16 6.86
C PHE A 729 27.12 2.16 6.60
N GLU A 730 27.95 1.71 7.56
CA GLU A 730 29.41 1.64 7.39
C GLU A 730 29.85 0.70 6.26
N ARG A 731 29.03 -0.29 5.94
CA ARG A 731 29.19 -1.18 4.80
C ARG A 731 27.79 -1.59 4.31
N PRO A 732 27.16 -0.78 3.45
CA PRO A 732 25.80 -1.04 3.00
C PRO A 732 25.66 -2.42 2.35
N GLY A 733 24.53 -3.09 2.61
CA GLY A 733 24.29 -4.48 2.25
C GLY A 733 24.89 -5.50 3.23
N PHE A 734 25.43 -5.06 4.36
CA PHE A 734 25.94 -5.92 5.42
C PHE A 734 25.50 -5.36 6.78
N LEU A 735 25.18 -6.24 7.72
CA LEU A 735 25.12 -5.88 9.14
C LEU A 735 26.52 -6.01 9.75
N ARG A 736 27.13 -4.89 10.12
CA ARG A 736 28.37 -4.89 10.90
C ARG A 736 28.07 -5.06 12.38
N LEU A 737 28.78 -5.97 13.04
CA LEU A 737 28.74 -6.16 14.49
C LEU A 737 30.14 -6.01 15.08
N TYR A 738 30.36 -4.96 15.87
CA TYR A 738 31.55 -4.80 16.69
C TYR A 738 31.45 -5.64 17.97
N THR A 739 32.58 -6.04 18.54
CA THR A 739 32.56 -6.58 19.89
C THR A 739 32.06 -5.52 20.88
N ALA A 740 30.98 -5.86 21.59
CA ALA A 740 30.27 -4.95 22.51
C ALA A 740 30.46 -5.32 24.00
N SER A 741 30.91 -6.54 24.28
CA SER A 741 31.18 -7.06 25.63
C SER A 741 32.54 -7.76 25.67
N VAL A 742 33.21 -7.68 26.83
CA VAL A 742 34.32 -8.59 27.19
C VAL A 742 33.78 -9.62 28.18
N THR A 743 33.60 -10.86 27.75
CA THR A 743 32.94 -11.95 28.51
C THR A 743 33.35 -13.32 27.98
N ASP A 744 33.23 -14.36 28.81
CA ASP A 744 33.33 -15.77 28.41
C ASP A 744 31.95 -16.47 28.36
N ASP A 745 30.87 -15.72 28.62
CA ASP A 745 29.49 -16.20 28.63
C ASP A 745 28.65 -15.49 27.56
N LEU A 746 28.08 -16.28 26.64
CA LEU A 746 27.21 -15.79 25.57
C LEU A 746 25.97 -15.06 26.11
N MET A 747 25.44 -15.46 27.27
CA MET A 747 24.27 -14.81 27.87
C MET A 747 24.59 -13.40 28.41
N GLN A 748 25.87 -13.02 28.48
CA GLN A 748 26.33 -11.67 28.83
C GLN A 748 26.86 -10.89 27.60
N ALA A 749 26.75 -11.46 26.40
CA ALA A 749 27.16 -10.81 25.16
C ALA A 749 26.07 -9.83 24.68
N ARG A 750 26.36 -8.53 24.78
CA ARG A 750 25.54 -7.47 24.18
C ARG A 750 25.53 -7.60 22.66
N ASN A 751 24.51 -7.03 22.03
CA ASN A 751 24.32 -7.04 20.57
C ASN A 751 24.23 -8.45 19.98
N THR A 752 23.64 -9.38 20.74
CA THR A 752 23.19 -10.65 20.16
C THR A 752 21.84 -10.40 19.48
N LEU A 753 21.82 -10.40 18.15
CA LEU A 753 20.63 -10.16 17.33
C LEU A 753 19.86 -11.46 17.15
N THR A 754 18.57 -11.50 17.48
CA THR A 754 17.79 -12.76 17.50
C THR A 754 16.49 -12.67 16.72
N GLN A 755 16.09 -13.77 16.09
CA GLN A 755 14.75 -13.92 15.51
C GLN A 755 14.11 -15.22 15.98
N ARG A 756 12.77 -15.26 15.93
CA ARG A 756 12.00 -16.44 16.33
C ARG A 756 12.23 -17.59 15.33
N ILE A 757 12.17 -18.83 15.80
CA ILE A 757 12.20 -20.01 14.93
C ILE A 757 10.77 -20.36 14.52
N PHE A 758 10.52 -20.46 13.21
CA PHE A 758 9.23 -20.90 12.67
C PHE A 758 9.25 -22.39 12.36
N ALA A 759 8.25 -23.13 12.85
CA ALA A 759 7.95 -24.48 12.38
C ALA A 759 7.08 -24.45 11.12
N PHE A 760 6.91 -25.61 10.49
CA PHE A 760 6.03 -25.80 9.34
C PHE A 760 4.78 -26.55 9.77
N HIS A 761 3.65 -26.35 9.08
CA HIS A 761 2.41 -27.05 9.37
C HIS A 761 2.33 -28.40 8.67
N ASN A 762 1.68 -29.38 9.31
CA ASN A 762 1.36 -30.67 8.69
C ASN A 762 0.01 -31.20 9.21
N THR A 763 -0.97 -31.27 8.31
CA THR A 763 -2.33 -31.77 8.63
C THR A 763 -2.39 -33.22 9.08
N LYS A 764 -1.34 -34.01 8.80
CA LYS A 764 -1.24 -35.42 9.24
C LYS A 764 -0.59 -35.55 10.62
N SER A 765 -0.02 -34.47 11.16
CA SER A 765 0.57 -34.45 12.49
C SER A 765 -0.53 -34.31 13.55
N PRO A 766 -0.49 -35.09 14.65
CA PRO A 766 -1.44 -34.91 15.76
C PRO A 766 -1.26 -33.56 16.50
N TYR A 767 -0.17 -32.84 16.23
CA TYR A 767 0.17 -31.57 16.86
C TYR A 767 0.07 -30.37 15.91
N GLY A 768 -0.36 -30.56 14.66
CA GLY A 768 -0.46 -29.52 13.64
C GLY A 768 0.87 -29.11 12.98
N LEU A 769 2.02 -29.55 13.52
CA LEU A 769 3.36 -29.19 13.05
C LEU A 769 4.06 -30.35 12.31
N ASP A 770 4.83 -30.02 11.28
CA ASP A 770 5.69 -30.96 10.55
C ASP A 770 6.95 -31.28 11.35
N THR A 771 7.00 -32.47 11.93
CA THR A 771 8.16 -32.96 12.67
C THR A 771 9.16 -33.71 11.78
N SER A 772 8.92 -33.79 10.47
CA SER A 772 9.83 -34.43 9.51
C SER A 772 10.82 -33.46 8.88
N ARG A 773 10.56 -32.15 9.02
CA ARG A 773 11.35 -31.06 8.46
C ARG A 773 11.87 -30.15 9.58
N PRO A 774 13.20 -30.06 9.81
CA PRO A 774 13.74 -29.10 10.75
C PRO A 774 13.70 -27.68 10.16
N SER A 775 13.62 -26.69 11.04
CA SER A 775 13.85 -25.29 10.69
C SER A 775 15.34 -25.04 10.56
N ILE A 776 15.74 -24.32 9.52
CA ILE A 776 17.14 -24.03 9.19
C ILE A 776 17.37 -22.54 9.42
N GLY A 777 18.51 -22.18 9.99
CA GLY A 777 19.03 -20.82 9.98
C GLY A 777 20.49 -20.87 9.55
N THR A 778 20.85 -20.14 8.50
CA THR A 778 22.22 -20.06 7.98
C THR A 778 22.65 -18.61 7.92
N VAL A 779 23.88 -18.32 8.34
CA VAL A 779 24.48 -17.00 8.28
C VAL A 779 25.81 -17.03 7.53
N ALA A 780 26.06 -16.03 6.69
CA ALA A 780 27.36 -15.78 6.06
C ALA A 780 28.10 -14.67 6.80
N LEU A 781 29.29 -14.98 7.32
CA LEU A 781 30.10 -14.06 8.13
C LEU A 781 31.43 -13.78 7.45
N ASN A 782 31.75 -12.49 7.30
CA ASN A 782 33.08 -12.02 6.96
C ASN A 782 33.88 -11.72 8.24
N LEU A 783 34.97 -12.46 8.41
CA LEU A 783 35.76 -12.52 9.64
C LEU A 783 37.10 -11.78 9.53
N LYS A 784 37.30 -10.96 8.49
CA LYS A 784 38.59 -10.32 8.20
C LYS A 784 39.11 -9.47 9.36
N HIS A 785 38.21 -8.86 10.12
CA HIS A 785 38.51 -7.84 11.12
C HIS A 785 38.34 -8.32 12.57
N MET A 786 38.19 -9.63 12.77
CA MET A 786 38.26 -10.21 14.11
C MET A 786 39.67 -10.06 14.69
N GLN A 787 39.74 -9.81 15.99
CA GLN A 787 40.95 -9.65 16.78
C GLN A 787 41.11 -10.81 17.76
N GLU A 788 42.29 -10.90 18.40
CA GLU A 788 42.59 -11.93 19.39
C GLU A 788 41.55 -11.94 20.52
N GLY A 789 40.97 -13.12 20.78
CA GLY A 789 39.92 -13.32 21.77
C GLY A 789 38.49 -13.08 21.26
N ASP A 790 38.29 -12.60 20.04
CA ASP A 790 36.94 -12.42 19.49
C ASP A 790 36.25 -13.77 19.23
N MET A 791 34.95 -13.82 19.52
CA MET A 791 34.05 -14.94 19.33
C MET A 791 32.80 -14.46 18.56
N ALA A 792 32.62 -14.95 17.34
CA ALA A 792 31.48 -14.58 16.49
C ALA A 792 30.81 -15.81 15.88
N GLY A 793 29.48 -15.86 15.87
CA GLY A 793 28.79 -17.06 15.41
C GLY A 793 27.27 -17.00 15.37
N LEU A 794 26.69 -18.20 15.27
CA LEU A 794 25.26 -18.48 15.25
C LEU A 794 24.89 -19.36 16.46
N THR A 795 23.90 -18.92 17.25
CA THR A 795 23.38 -19.61 18.41
C THR A 795 21.93 -20.03 18.19
N ILE A 796 21.53 -21.11 18.86
CA ILE A 796 20.14 -21.29 19.27
C ILE A 796 20.07 -20.83 20.74
N GLN A 797 19.46 -19.67 20.94
CA GLN A 797 19.39 -19.00 22.22
C GLN A 797 18.22 -19.55 23.03
N GLN A 798 18.53 -20.15 24.19
CA GLN A 798 17.62 -20.63 25.23
C GLN A 798 18.46 -20.86 26.51
N ASP A 799 17.90 -21.44 27.57
CA ASP A 799 18.61 -21.98 28.74
C ASP A 799 18.28 -23.48 28.90
N PRO A 800 19.14 -24.39 28.41
CA PRO A 800 20.51 -24.12 27.93
C PRO A 800 20.55 -23.56 26.50
N TYR A 801 21.62 -22.84 26.17
CA TYR A 801 21.95 -22.44 24.80
C TYR A 801 22.98 -23.39 24.17
N ALA A 802 23.06 -23.38 22.84
CA ALA A 802 24.20 -23.94 22.10
C ALA A 802 24.49 -23.13 20.85
N TYR A 803 25.74 -23.13 20.41
CA TYR A 803 26.20 -22.31 19.28
C TYR A 803 27.26 -23.01 18.45
N ILE A 804 27.43 -22.49 17.23
CA ILE A 804 28.62 -22.66 16.41
C ILE A 804 29.23 -21.29 16.13
N ALA A 805 30.54 -21.16 16.28
CA ALA A 805 31.23 -19.88 16.18
C ALA A 805 32.66 -20.04 15.67
N VAL A 806 33.27 -18.91 15.36
CA VAL A 806 34.71 -18.78 15.18
C VAL A 806 35.29 -18.02 16.37
N HIS A 807 36.34 -18.58 16.96
CA HIS A 807 37.13 -17.97 18.02
C HIS A 807 38.53 -17.64 17.49
N VAL A 808 39.02 -16.42 17.69
CA VAL A 808 40.43 -16.09 17.40
C VAL A 808 41.28 -16.38 18.63
N LYS A 809 42.16 -17.38 18.51
CA LYS A 809 43.06 -17.80 19.59
C LYS A 809 44.46 -18.04 19.05
N ASP A 810 45.47 -17.51 19.73
CA ASP A 810 46.88 -17.56 19.31
C ASP A 810 47.08 -17.05 17.86
N GLY A 811 46.33 -16.02 17.47
CA GLY A 811 46.31 -15.43 16.14
C GLY A 811 45.65 -16.29 15.06
N LYS A 812 44.95 -17.38 15.42
CA LYS A 812 44.30 -18.31 14.49
C LYS A 812 42.79 -18.33 14.70
N LYS A 813 42.05 -18.37 13.60
CA LYS A 813 40.61 -18.62 13.60
C LYS A 813 40.34 -20.11 13.84
N GLN A 814 39.65 -20.44 14.92
CA GLN A 814 39.25 -21.80 15.26
C GLN A 814 37.73 -21.91 15.21
N LEU A 815 37.21 -22.95 14.55
CA LEU A 815 35.78 -23.26 14.61
C LEU A 815 35.48 -23.98 15.91
N ILE A 816 34.45 -23.51 16.59
CA ILE A 816 34.02 -24.01 17.88
C ILE A 816 32.53 -24.29 17.84
N TRP A 817 32.15 -25.44 18.37
CA TRP A 817 30.79 -25.71 18.82
C TRP A 817 30.79 -25.74 20.35
N GLY A 818 29.84 -25.06 20.97
CA GLY A 818 29.67 -25.02 22.41
C GLY A 818 28.22 -25.26 22.81
N GLN A 819 28.00 -26.00 23.89
CA GLN A 819 26.71 -26.07 24.59
C GLN A 819 26.90 -25.73 26.07
N ASP A 820 25.91 -25.07 26.65
CA ASP A 820 25.85 -24.87 28.09
C ASP A 820 25.44 -26.15 28.83
N THR A 821 25.52 -26.11 30.17
CA THR A 821 25.13 -27.20 31.05
C THR A 821 23.64 -27.50 30.90
N LEU A 822 23.34 -28.70 30.45
CA LEU A 822 21.98 -29.11 30.10
C LEU A 822 21.36 -29.88 31.25
N ARG A 823 20.20 -29.42 31.73
CA ARG A 823 19.43 -30.13 32.75
C ARG A 823 18.61 -31.25 32.12
N THR A 824 18.92 -32.50 32.47
CA THR A 824 18.20 -33.69 32.02
C THR A 824 17.24 -34.21 33.10
N VAL A 825 16.40 -35.18 32.74
CA VAL A 825 15.53 -35.87 33.72
C VAL A 825 16.35 -36.65 34.75
N ASP A 826 17.54 -37.12 34.36
CA ASP A 826 18.42 -37.97 35.17
C ASP A 826 19.59 -37.21 35.84
N GLY A 827 19.68 -35.87 35.69
CA GLY A 827 20.74 -35.05 36.28
C GLY A 827 21.11 -33.81 35.45
N PHE A 828 22.40 -33.49 35.42
CA PHE A 828 22.97 -32.43 34.58
C PHE A 828 24.00 -33.03 33.62
N GLU A 829 23.88 -32.73 32.34
CA GLU A 829 24.95 -32.91 31.37
C GLU A 829 25.84 -31.68 31.40
N PRO A 830 27.16 -31.82 31.66
CA PRO A 830 28.05 -30.68 31.74
C PRO A 830 28.14 -29.95 30.40
N ALA A 831 28.43 -28.65 30.46
CA ALA A 831 28.81 -27.87 29.29
C ALA A 831 29.88 -28.61 28.47
N ALA A 832 29.74 -28.58 27.15
CA ALA A 832 30.65 -29.28 26.25
C ALA A 832 31.12 -28.34 25.15
N VAL A 833 32.38 -28.50 24.77
CA VAL A 833 33.02 -27.70 23.73
C VAL A 833 33.76 -28.64 22.78
N THR A 834 33.54 -28.47 21.49
CA THR A 834 34.28 -29.15 20.43
C THR A 834 34.95 -28.10 19.54
N GLU A 835 36.28 -28.15 19.46
CA GLU A 835 37.08 -27.25 18.63
C GLU A 835 37.66 -28.02 17.44
N THR A 836 37.73 -27.35 16.29
CA THR A 836 38.45 -27.85 15.11
C THR A 836 39.20 -26.71 14.41
N SER A 837 40.31 -27.04 13.78
CA SER A 837 41.08 -26.10 12.97
C SER A 837 40.67 -26.25 11.50
N VAL A 838 40.06 -25.20 10.95
CA VAL A 838 39.69 -25.11 9.53
C VAL A 838 40.37 -23.90 8.94
N SER A 839 40.90 -24.04 7.72
CA SER A 839 41.51 -22.93 7.01
C SER A 839 40.42 -21.98 6.51
N ILE A 840 40.13 -20.93 7.28
CA ILE A 840 39.18 -19.87 6.92
C ILE A 840 39.99 -18.64 6.52
N ASP A 841 39.93 -18.27 5.24
CA ASP A 841 40.62 -17.09 4.73
C ASP A 841 39.89 -15.82 5.23
N THR A 842 38.65 -15.64 4.79
CA THR A 842 37.84 -14.44 5.09
C THR A 842 36.40 -14.75 5.46
N VAL A 843 35.69 -15.59 4.68
CA VAL A 843 34.25 -15.86 4.86
C VAL A 843 34.02 -17.27 5.41
N VAL A 844 33.02 -17.42 6.26
CA VAL A 844 32.48 -18.71 6.72
C VAL A 844 30.96 -18.68 6.69
N TYR A 845 30.35 -19.84 6.43
CA TYR A 845 28.91 -20.04 6.52
C TYR A 845 28.62 -20.93 7.73
N LEU A 846 27.73 -20.48 8.61
CA LEU A 846 27.36 -21.21 9.82
C LEU A 846 25.87 -21.52 9.78
N ARG A 847 25.50 -22.76 10.06
CA ARG A 847 24.12 -23.26 9.97
C ARG A 847 23.69 -23.95 11.26
N ALA A 848 22.49 -23.66 11.69
CA ALA A 848 21.77 -24.36 12.74
C ALA A 848 20.53 -25.04 12.14
N GLN A 849 20.30 -26.30 12.50
CA GLN A 849 19.06 -27.03 12.22
C GLN A 849 18.35 -27.29 13.54
N PHE A 850 17.10 -26.87 13.67
CA PHE A 850 16.27 -27.07 14.85
C PHE A 850 15.02 -27.88 14.51
N ASP A 851 14.86 -29.04 15.14
CA ASP A 851 13.64 -29.84 15.04
C ASP A 851 12.64 -29.36 16.10
N CYS A 852 11.63 -28.63 15.62
CA CYS A 852 10.57 -28.05 16.45
C CYS A 852 9.68 -29.09 17.15
N GLY A 853 9.64 -30.33 16.65
CA GLY A 853 8.87 -31.42 17.25
C GLY A 853 9.59 -32.08 18.42
N THR A 854 10.91 -32.17 18.36
CA THR A 854 11.73 -32.84 19.39
C THR A 854 12.51 -31.88 20.28
N GLY A 855 12.62 -30.60 19.88
CA GLY A 855 13.46 -29.60 20.54
C GLY A 855 14.96 -29.84 20.34
N LYS A 856 15.36 -30.63 19.35
CA LYS A 856 16.76 -31.00 19.13
C LYS A 856 17.42 -30.11 18.08
N ALA A 857 18.70 -29.82 18.24
CA ALA A 857 19.46 -29.07 17.25
C ALA A 857 20.80 -29.70 16.86
N ARG A 858 21.23 -29.38 15.64
CA ARG A 858 22.54 -29.72 15.08
C ARG A 858 23.14 -28.49 14.40
N PHE A 859 24.45 -28.38 14.45
CA PHE A 859 25.18 -27.24 13.88
C PHE A 859 26.18 -27.69 12.82
N PHE A 860 26.31 -26.86 11.78
CA PHE A 860 27.12 -27.14 10.61
C PHE A 860 27.89 -25.90 10.19
N TYR A 861 29.04 -26.10 9.56
CA TYR A 861 29.79 -25.02 8.92
C TYR A 861 30.08 -25.36 7.45
N SER A 862 30.35 -24.33 6.66
CA SER A 862 30.88 -24.43 5.30
C SER A 862 31.87 -23.31 5.03
N THR A 863 32.85 -23.57 4.14
CA THR A 863 33.80 -22.55 3.63
C THR A 863 33.56 -22.22 2.15
N ASP A 864 32.61 -22.88 1.50
CA ASP A 864 32.31 -22.72 0.07
C ASP A 864 30.81 -22.53 -0.24
N ASN A 865 29.97 -22.51 0.80
CA ASN A 865 28.50 -22.46 0.75
C ASN A 865 27.84 -23.65 0.02
N LYS A 866 28.59 -24.73 -0.25
CA LYS A 866 28.10 -25.90 -1.01
C LYS A 866 28.08 -27.13 -0.14
N GLU A 867 29.17 -27.41 0.55
CA GLU A 867 29.28 -28.55 1.45
C GLU A 867 29.20 -28.10 2.92
N TYR A 868 28.23 -28.63 3.66
CA TYR A 868 28.01 -28.34 5.08
C TYR A 868 28.44 -29.53 5.94
N VAL A 869 29.39 -29.30 6.85
CA VAL A 869 29.95 -30.32 7.74
C VAL A 869 29.45 -30.09 9.16
N GLN A 870 28.89 -31.13 9.79
CA GLN A 870 28.43 -31.06 11.18
C GLN A 870 29.62 -30.88 12.12
N LEU A 871 29.49 -29.99 13.12
CA LEU A 871 30.45 -29.83 14.22
C LEU A 871 29.71 -29.99 15.56
N GLY A 872 30.30 -30.79 16.46
CA GLY A 872 29.71 -31.06 17.77
C GLY A 872 28.61 -32.12 17.77
N SER A 873 27.98 -32.29 18.93
CA SER A 873 26.87 -33.23 19.13
C SER A 873 25.50 -32.58 18.95
N GLU A 874 24.46 -33.39 18.87
CA GLU A 874 23.08 -32.92 18.94
C GLU A 874 22.76 -32.41 20.35
N THR A 875 22.13 -31.23 20.45
CA THR A 875 21.72 -30.62 21.72
C THR A 875 20.21 -30.64 21.87
N THR A 876 19.70 -30.97 23.07
CA THR A 876 18.25 -30.99 23.37
C THR A 876 17.83 -29.74 24.14
N PHE A 877 17.01 -28.90 23.53
CA PHE A 877 16.45 -27.70 24.12
C PHE A 877 15.13 -28.00 24.82
N ARG A 878 14.76 -27.16 25.79
CA ARG A 878 13.48 -27.21 26.52
C ARG A 878 12.97 -25.78 26.70
N PHE A 879 11.68 -25.61 27.01
CA PHE A 879 11.21 -24.31 27.46
C PHE A 879 11.65 -24.09 28.92
N ASN A 880 12.34 -22.99 29.20
CA ASN A 880 12.85 -22.67 30.54
C ASN A 880 12.37 -21.28 30.99
N LEU A 881 11.84 -21.23 32.22
CA LEU A 881 11.26 -20.03 32.81
C LEU A 881 12.32 -19.00 33.23
N SER A 882 13.61 -19.36 33.25
CA SER A 882 14.71 -18.42 33.49
C SER A 882 14.83 -17.37 32.39
N VAL A 883 14.44 -17.70 31.16
CA VAL A 883 14.39 -16.76 30.01
C VAL A 883 12.97 -16.48 29.55
N PHE A 884 12.05 -17.45 29.72
CA PHE A 884 10.60 -17.36 29.47
C PHE A 884 10.21 -17.06 28.00
N VAL A 885 11.10 -17.38 27.06
CA VAL A 885 10.87 -17.29 25.62
C VAL A 885 11.27 -18.61 24.95
N GLY A 886 10.67 -18.89 23.80
CA GLY A 886 11.00 -20.02 22.95
C GLY A 886 12.42 -19.93 22.40
N ALA A 887 12.92 -21.02 21.81
CA ALA A 887 14.21 -21.07 21.16
C ALA A 887 14.26 -20.09 19.97
N ARG A 888 15.37 -19.34 19.87
CA ARG A 888 15.58 -18.32 18.83
C ARG A 888 16.89 -18.55 18.10
N PHE A 889 16.92 -18.28 16.79
CA PHE A 889 18.21 -18.11 16.12
C PHE A 889 18.84 -16.80 16.59
N GLY A 890 20.14 -16.79 16.85
CA GLY A 890 20.87 -15.60 17.28
C GLY A 890 22.21 -15.44 16.57
N ILE A 891 22.53 -14.23 16.14
CA ILE A 891 23.82 -13.85 15.56
C ILE A 891 24.54 -13.02 16.61
N PHE A 892 25.80 -13.34 16.91
CA PHE A 892 26.54 -12.65 17.98
C PHE A 892 28.00 -12.38 17.60
N ASN A 893 28.58 -11.37 18.26
CA ASN A 893 30.00 -11.08 18.28
C ASN A 893 30.42 -10.46 19.62
N TYR A 894 31.33 -11.09 20.36
CA TYR A 894 31.88 -10.57 21.61
C TYR A 894 33.38 -10.88 21.72
N ALA A 895 34.07 -10.27 22.69
CA ALA A 895 35.48 -10.54 22.95
C ALA A 895 35.65 -11.27 24.29
N THR A 896 36.64 -12.16 24.39
CA THR A 896 37.07 -12.77 25.66
C THR A 896 38.22 -12.00 26.31
N GLN A 897 38.94 -11.17 25.54
CA GLN A 897 40.13 -10.44 26.00
C GLN A 897 39.96 -8.92 25.98
N ALA A 898 39.71 -8.35 24.80
CA ALA A 898 39.60 -6.90 24.62
C ALA A 898 38.68 -6.55 23.44
N LEU A 899 37.96 -5.43 23.55
CA LEU A 899 37.13 -4.92 22.46
C LEU A 899 37.99 -4.39 21.30
N GLY A 900 37.43 -4.40 20.09
CA GLY A 900 38.01 -3.68 18.95
C GLY A 900 37.81 -4.35 17.60
N GLY A 901 37.59 -5.67 17.56
CA GLY A 901 37.28 -6.37 16.32
C GLY A 901 35.79 -6.31 15.95
N TYR A 902 35.52 -6.68 14.72
CA TYR A 902 34.17 -6.75 14.17
C TYR A 902 34.04 -7.83 13.10
N VAL A 903 32.79 -8.22 12.85
CA VAL A 903 32.40 -9.06 11.71
C VAL A 903 31.37 -8.32 10.87
N ASP A 904 31.37 -8.59 9.56
CA ASP A 904 30.28 -8.17 8.69
C ASP A 904 29.42 -9.42 8.40
N VAL A 905 28.14 -9.33 8.73
CA VAL A 905 27.11 -10.32 8.41
C VAL A 905 26.55 -9.95 7.06
N ASP A 906 26.68 -10.86 6.10
CA ASP A 906 26.26 -10.66 4.71
C ASP A 906 24.75 -10.87 4.58
N TRP A 907 24.28 -12.05 5.00
CA TRP A 907 22.87 -12.41 5.00
C TRP A 907 22.58 -13.49 6.05
N PHE A 908 21.31 -13.58 6.43
CA PHE A 908 20.71 -14.68 7.16
C PHE A 908 19.59 -15.29 6.31
N THR A 909 19.56 -16.62 6.20
CA THR A 909 18.53 -17.32 5.44
C THR A 909 18.03 -18.59 6.12
N THR A 910 16.76 -18.88 5.93
CA THR A 910 16.12 -20.15 6.25
C THR A 910 16.17 -21.14 5.08
N GLU A 911 16.56 -20.74 3.88
CA GLU A 911 16.69 -21.66 2.74
C GLU A 911 17.81 -22.68 2.97
N GLU A 912 17.60 -23.91 2.50
CA GLU A 912 18.64 -24.95 2.58
C GLU A 912 19.79 -24.69 1.59
N GLN A 913 19.47 -24.09 0.45
CA GLN A 913 20.41 -23.65 -0.58
C GLN A 913 20.12 -22.18 -0.87
N PHE A 914 21.14 -21.34 -0.75
CA PHE A 914 20.99 -19.90 -0.93
C PHE A 914 22.23 -19.33 -1.61
N GLU A 915 22.00 -18.64 -2.74
CA GLU A 915 23.00 -17.81 -3.41
C GLU A 915 22.41 -16.40 -3.51
N GLU A 916 23.12 -15.40 -2.97
CA GLU A 916 22.60 -14.05 -2.81
C GLU A 916 22.10 -13.43 -4.13
N ASN A 917 22.90 -13.54 -5.20
CA ASN A 917 22.59 -12.99 -6.52
C ASN A 917 21.37 -13.63 -7.20
N THR A 918 20.88 -14.76 -6.68
CA THR A 918 19.63 -15.38 -7.14
C THR A 918 18.43 -14.60 -6.65
N TYR A 919 18.45 -14.14 -5.40
CA TYR A 919 17.32 -13.49 -4.73
C TYR A 919 17.39 -11.97 -4.73
N PHE A 920 18.60 -11.41 -4.87
CA PHE A 920 18.82 -9.98 -4.69
C PHE A 920 19.74 -9.40 -5.76
N ASP A 921 19.54 -8.12 -6.07
CA ASP A 921 20.28 -7.40 -7.11
C ASP A 921 21.79 -7.27 -6.82
N PRO A 922 22.71 -7.88 -7.59
CA PRO A 922 24.14 -7.74 -7.36
C PRO A 922 24.66 -6.29 -7.47
N ASP A 923 23.92 -5.41 -8.16
CA ASP A 923 24.30 -4.02 -8.38
C ASP A 923 23.66 -3.06 -7.34
N PHE A 924 23.19 -3.61 -6.21
CA PHE A 924 22.61 -2.84 -5.12
C PHE A 924 23.52 -1.69 -4.65
N GLU A 925 23.06 -0.46 -4.83
CA GLU A 925 23.61 0.72 -4.18
C GLU A 925 22.93 0.91 -2.83
N GLY A 926 23.70 0.76 -1.75
CA GLY A 926 23.12 0.85 -0.43
C GLY A 926 22.94 2.26 0.10
N TYR A 927 22.17 2.34 1.18
CA TYR A 927 21.79 3.61 1.77
C TYR A 927 22.94 4.24 2.56
N SER A 928 22.95 5.56 2.62
CA SER A 928 23.78 6.33 3.55
C SER A 928 22.91 7.14 4.50
N GLU A 929 23.42 7.44 5.70
CA GLU A 929 22.70 8.33 6.63
C GLU A 929 22.38 9.69 6.00
N ASP A 930 23.28 10.23 5.17
CA ASP A 930 23.07 11.52 4.51
C ASP A 930 21.94 11.44 3.45
N MET A 931 21.82 10.30 2.76
CA MET A 931 20.71 10.03 1.84
C MET A 931 19.38 9.91 2.59
N LEU A 932 19.37 9.40 3.82
CA LEU A 932 18.13 9.20 4.57
C LEU A 932 17.77 10.35 5.51
N THR A 933 18.72 11.23 5.80
CA THR A 933 18.49 12.37 6.68
C THR A 933 18.04 13.58 5.88
N MET A 934 16.79 13.98 6.10
CA MET A 934 16.25 15.23 5.58
C MET A 934 16.97 16.43 6.23
N GLN A 935 17.38 17.38 5.40
CA GLN A 935 17.96 18.66 5.80
C GLN A 935 16.91 19.78 5.82
N SER A 936 15.97 19.78 4.88
CA SER A 936 14.89 20.77 4.82
C SER A 936 13.63 20.22 4.18
N LEU A 937 12.48 20.73 4.63
CA LEU A 937 11.18 20.49 4.04
C LEU A 937 10.64 21.80 3.48
N SER A 938 10.29 21.82 2.21
CA SER A 938 9.82 23.02 1.51
C SER A 938 8.50 22.76 0.80
N VAL A 939 7.65 23.78 0.82
CA VAL A 939 6.34 23.80 0.18
C VAL A 939 6.08 25.24 -0.24
N ARG A 940 5.28 25.44 -1.27
CA ARG A 940 4.83 26.78 -1.65
C ARG A 940 4.07 27.44 -0.48
N PRO A 941 4.31 28.74 -0.19
CA PRO A 941 3.77 29.40 1.00
C PRO A 941 2.26 29.64 0.92
N GLU A 942 1.74 29.78 -0.30
CA GLU A 942 0.32 29.92 -0.59
C GLU A 942 -0.04 28.95 -1.71
N MET A 943 -1.23 28.38 -1.59
CA MET A 943 -1.84 27.43 -2.51
C MET A 943 -3.28 27.86 -2.69
N GLU A 944 -3.75 27.92 -3.91
CA GLU A 944 -5.16 28.20 -4.20
C GLU A 944 -5.68 27.03 -5.01
N VAL A 945 -6.76 26.40 -4.57
CA VAL A 945 -7.38 25.26 -5.26
C VAL A 945 -8.79 25.66 -5.64
N MET A 946 -9.14 25.50 -6.91
CA MET A 946 -10.52 25.73 -7.33
C MET A 946 -11.46 24.72 -6.66
N ILE A 947 -12.59 25.18 -6.15
CA ILE A 947 -13.61 24.28 -5.56
C ILE A 947 -14.02 23.21 -6.57
N GLY A 948 -14.11 21.97 -6.09
CA GLY A 948 -14.43 20.81 -6.89
C GLY A 948 -13.22 20.19 -7.60
N GLN A 949 -12.08 20.90 -7.70
CA GLN A 949 -10.86 20.36 -8.30
C GLN A 949 -9.89 19.82 -7.24
N SER A 950 -8.89 19.07 -7.70
CA SER A 950 -7.74 18.69 -6.89
C SER A 950 -6.43 19.07 -7.55
N GLU A 951 -5.41 19.26 -6.71
CA GLU A 951 -4.08 19.64 -7.14
C GLU A 951 -3.03 18.88 -6.34
N VAL A 952 -2.01 18.38 -7.04
CA VAL A 952 -0.86 17.73 -6.41
C VAL A 952 -0.08 18.76 -5.58
N LEU A 953 0.13 18.46 -4.31
CA LEU A 953 1.04 19.20 -3.46
C LEU A 953 2.49 18.80 -3.78
N GLU A 954 3.30 19.78 -4.10
CA GLU A 954 4.76 19.62 -4.13
C GLU A 954 5.33 19.93 -2.75
N LEU A 955 5.45 18.89 -1.93
CA LEU A 955 6.13 18.96 -0.63
C LEU A 955 7.52 18.36 -0.79
N MET A 956 8.50 19.22 -1.06
CA MET A 956 9.86 18.79 -1.41
C MET A 956 10.73 18.68 -0.16
N ALA A 957 11.17 17.46 0.14
CA ALA A 957 12.25 17.20 1.08
C ALA A 957 13.59 17.29 0.35
N THR A 958 14.57 17.96 0.96
CA THR A 958 15.97 17.95 0.53
C THR A 958 16.77 17.19 1.57
N PHE A 959 17.51 16.16 1.16
CA PHE A 959 18.32 15.31 2.03
C PHE A 959 19.76 15.84 2.11
N LYS A 960 20.53 15.37 3.11
CA LYS A 960 21.88 15.90 3.37
C LYS A 960 22.87 15.63 2.24
N ASP A 961 22.68 14.59 1.45
CA ASP A 961 23.46 14.30 0.24
C ASP A 961 23.11 15.23 -0.95
N GLY A 962 22.06 16.05 -0.81
CA GLY A 962 21.61 17.04 -1.77
C GLY A 962 20.50 16.59 -2.72
N HIS A 963 20.09 15.31 -2.69
CA HIS A 963 18.94 14.89 -3.50
C HIS A 963 17.63 15.42 -2.91
N THR A 964 16.59 15.45 -3.75
CA THR A 964 15.26 15.93 -3.36
C THR A 964 14.19 14.92 -3.72
N GLU A 965 13.21 14.73 -2.85
CA GLU A 965 12.05 13.88 -3.06
C GLU A 965 10.76 14.67 -2.80
N ASN A 966 9.73 14.47 -3.62
CA ASN A 966 8.39 14.93 -3.27
C ASN A 966 7.79 13.95 -2.24
N VAL A 967 7.79 14.35 -0.98
CA VAL A 967 7.33 13.53 0.15
C VAL A 967 5.87 13.79 0.51
N ALA A 968 5.12 14.47 -0.37
CA ALA A 968 3.74 14.84 -0.08
C ALA A 968 2.85 13.64 0.23
N ALA A 969 3.06 12.49 -0.43
CA ALA A 969 2.32 11.27 -0.15
C ALA A 969 2.66 10.61 1.20
N LYS A 970 3.83 10.90 1.76
CA LYS A 970 4.37 10.30 3.00
C LYS A 970 4.19 11.21 4.22
N ALA A 971 3.73 12.44 4.03
CA ALA A 971 3.58 13.43 5.10
C ALA A 971 2.21 13.34 5.80
N LYS A 972 2.18 13.77 7.06
CA LYS A 972 0.97 13.99 7.85
C LYS A 972 0.53 15.44 7.74
N TYR A 973 -0.78 15.66 7.64
CA TYR A 973 -1.35 16.99 7.43
C TYR A 973 -2.31 17.37 8.54
N GLU A 974 -2.12 18.58 9.09
CA GLU A 974 -3.11 19.25 9.93
C GLU A 974 -3.73 20.39 9.11
N VAL A 975 -5.01 20.26 8.77
CA VAL A 975 -5.78 21.31 8.09
C VAL A 975 -6.65 22.02 9.12
N SER A 976 -6.55 23.36 9.21
CA SER A 976 -7.28 24.11 10.24
C SER A 976 -8.81 24.04 10.12
N ASP A 977 -9.33 23.79 8.92
CA ASP A 977 -10.74 23.50 8.65
C ASP A 977 -10.87 22.49 7.50
N PRO A 978 -11.06 21.19 7.78
CA PRO A 978 -11.14 20.15 6.75
C PRO A 978 -12.42 20.20 5.89
N GLU A 979 -13.39 21.06 6.24
CA GLU A 979 -14.58 21.33 5.43
C GLU A 979 -14.26 22.24 4.24
N VAL A 980 -13.18 23.04 4.31
CA VAL A 980 -12.72 23.93 3.22
C VAL A 980 -11.96 23.14 2.17
N LEU A 981 -11.04 22.28 2.60
CA LEU A 981 -10.27 21.41 1.74
C LEU A 981 -9.85 20.14 2.48
N SER A 982 -9.65 19.05 1.73
CA SER A 982 -8.98 17.86 2.26
C SER A 982 -7.61 17.69 1.65
N LEU A 983 -6.72 17.04 2.41
CA LEU A 983 -5.39 16.73 1.94
C LEU A 983 -5.03 15.29 2.31
N SER A 984 -4.78 14.46 1.30
CA SER A 984 -4.45 13.04 1.47
C SER A 984 -3.48 12.58 0.39
N SER A 985 -2.46 11.81 0.78
CA SER A 985 -1.44 11.28 -0.14
C SER A 985 -0.81 12.33 -1.07
N GLY A 986 -0.61 13.54 -0.55
CA GLY A 986 -0.04 14.65 -1.31
C GLY A 986 -1.00 15.29 -2.31
N MET A 987 -2.29 14.99 -2.24
CA MET A 987 -3.33 15.61 -3.06
C MET A 987 -4.16 16.58 -2.23
N VAL A 988 -4.37 17.80 -2.74
CA VAL A 988 -5.21 18.83 -2.12
C VAL A 988 -6.52 18.93 -2.88
N VAL A 989 -7.66 18.75 -2.24
CA VAL A 989 -8.99 18.82 -2.86
C VAL A 989 -9.77 19.99 -2.29
N GLY A 990 -10.19 20.93 -3.13
CA GLY A 990 -11.01 22.07 -2.73
C GLY A 990 -12.48 21.66 -2.54
N LYS A 991 -13.02 21.82 -1.34
CA LYS A 991 -14.39 21.38 -0.98
C LYS A 991 -15.37 22.54 -0.82
N LYS A 992 -14.92 23.63 -0.23
CA LYS A 992 -15.76 24.78 0.11
C LYS A 992 -14.93 26.07 0.06
N ASP A 993 -15.60 27.19 -0.16
CA ASP A 993 -14.95 28.49 -0.15
C ASP A 993 -14.38 28.80 1.25
N GLY A 994 -13.11 29.15 1.31
CA GLY A 994 -12.43 29.45 2.55
C GLY A 994 -10.91 29.45 2.43
N ARG A 995 -10.26 29.95 3.48
CA ARG A 995 -8.80 29.98 3.60
C ARG A 995 -8.40 29.28 4.88
N VAL A 996 -7.49 28.32 4.78
CA VAL A 996 -7.05 27.48 5.90
C VAL A 996 -5.54 27.46 6.02
N ALA A 997 -5.06 27.35 7.26
CA ALA A 997 -3.67 27.03 7.52
C ALA A 997 -3.48 25.52 7.42
N VAL A 998 -2.43 25.11 6.71
CA VAL A 998 -2.04 23.71 6.60
C VAL A 998 -0.64 23.55 7.19
N LYS A 999 -0.47 22.56 8.05
CA LYS A 999 0.84 22.07 8.47
C LYS A 999 1.09 20.72 7.84
N ALA A 1000 2.17 20.61 7.08
CA ALA A 1000 2.66 19.37 6.52
C ALA A 1000 3.87 18.91 7.34
N THR A 1001 3.77 17.74 7.95
CA THR A 1001 4.81 17.17 8.80
C THR A 1001 5.32 15.90 8.16
N TYR A 1002 6.61 15.84 7.86
CA TYR A 1002 7.25 14.65 7.33
C TYR A 1002 8.34 14.18 8.29
N THR A 1003 8.34 12.88 8.56
CA THR A 1003 9.40 12.21 9.33
C THR A 1003 10.22 11.39 8.34
N ASP A 1004 11.51 11.71 8.25
CA ASP A 1004 12.43 10.98 7.38
C ASP A 1004 12.70 9.56 7.91
N PRO A 1005 13.33 8.67 7.12
CA PRO A 1005 13.65 7.31 7.56
C PRO A 1005 14.55 7.23 8.80
N MET A 1006 15.29 8.29 9.13
CA MET A 1006 16.15 8.38 10.34
C MET A 1006 15.39 8.94 11.56
N GLY A 1007 14.09 9.15 11.45
CA GLY A 1007 13.23 9.65 12.53
C GLY A 1007 13.26 11.16 12.73
N ASN A 1008 13.91 11.93 11.85
CA ASN A 1008 13.88 13.39 11.96
C ASN A 1008 12.57 13.92 11.39
N THR A 1009 11.85 14.67 12.22
CA THR A 1009 10.59 15.30 11.82
C THR A 1009 10.80 16.78 11.52
N LEU A 1010 10.40 17.22 10.33
CA LEU A 1010 10.25 18.64 10.00
C LEU A 1010 8.79 18.94 9.65
N THR A 1011 8.35 20.15 9.99
CA THR A 1011 7.03 20.66 9.64
C THR A 1011 7.19 21.90 8.78
N ALA A 1012 6.55 21.88 7.61
CA ALA A 1012 6.33 23.04 6.77
C ALA A 1012 4.91 23.56 7.00
N SER A 1013 4.72 24.88 6.92
CA SER A 1013 3.40 25.50 7.04
C SER A 1013 3.14 26.37 5.82
N PHE A 1014 1.93 26.28 5.30
CA PHE A 1014 1.47 27.09 4.19
C PHE A 1014 0.00 27.44 4.38
N THR A 1015 -0.47 28.40 3.61
CA THR A 1015 -1.88 28.73 3.56
C THR A 1015 -2.47 28.17 2.29
N ALA A 1016 -3.59 27.46 2.42
CA ALA A 1016 -4.33 26.99 1.26
C ALA A 1016 -5.71 27.66 1.26
N SER A 1017 -6.09 28.25 0.14
CA SER A 1017 -7.46 28.68 -0.12
C SER A 1017 -8.13 27.68 -1.04
N SER A 1018 -9.40 27.43 -0.77
CA SER A 1018 -10.31 26.82 -1.73
C SER A 1018 -11.30 27.91 -2.11
N THR A 1019 -11.47 28.20 -3.40
CA THR A 1019 -12.37 29.27 -3.86
C THR A 1019 -13.05 28.96 -5.18
N PHE A 1020 -14.19 29.61 -5.40
CA PHE A 1020 -14.90 29.54 -6.68
C PHE A 1020 -14.18 30.35 -7.77
N PHE A 1021 -13.56 31.48 -7.45
CA PHE A 1021 -13.00 32.40 -8.45
C PHE A 1021 -11.50 32.63 -8.26
N PRO A 1022 -10.66 31.59 -8.44
CA PRO A 1022 -9.21 31.72 -8.30
C PRO A 1022 -8.63 32.63 -9.40
N TRP A 1023 -7.60 33.41 -9.09
CA TRP A 1023 -7.11 34.44 -10.00
C TRP A 1023 -5.85 34.06 -10.78
N ALA A 1024 -5.20 32.93 -10.46
CA ALA A 1024 -4.02 32.49 -11.20
C ALA A 1024 -4.35 32.16 -12.66
N ASP A 1025 -3.43 32.47 -13.59
CA ASP A 1025 -3.66 32.31 -15.03
C ASP A 1025 -4.03 30.88 -15.45
N GLU A 1026 -3.58 29.87 -14.72
CA GLU A 1026 -3.88 28.45 -14.98
C GLU A 1026 -5.35 28.07 -14.75
N TYR A 1027 -6.07 28.82 -13.90
CA TYR A 1027 -7.49 28.59 -13.62
C TYR A 1027 -8.43 29.37 -14.55
N ILE A 1028 -7.87 30.24 -15.40
CA ILE A 1028 -8.65 31.04 -16.35
C ILE A 1028 -8.57 30.38 -17.73
N ASN A 1029 -9.70 29.82 -18.16
CA ASN A 1029 -9.83 29.28 -19.51
C ASN A 1029 -9.90 30.42 -20.53
N LYS A 1030 -8.81 30.61 -21.27
CA LYS A 1030 -8.61 31.67 -22.28
C LYS A 1030 -9.18 31.36 -23.66
N THR A 1031 -9.74 30.16 -23.84
CA THR A 1031 -10.13 29.64 -25.16
C THR A 1031 -11.59 29.19 -25.20
N LEU A 1032 -12.41 29.55 -24.21
CA LEU A 1032 -13.84 29.21 -24.21
C LEU A 1032 -14.52 29.61 -25.51
N PHE A 1033 -14.25 30.81 -26.04
CA PHE A 1033 -14.58 31.18 -27.41
C PHE A 1033 -13.67 32.30 -27.91
N GLY A 1034 -12.99 32.08 -29.03
CA GLY A 1034 -11.96 32.99 -29.53
C GLY A 1034 -10.71 32.99 -28.63
N GLU A 1035 -9.52 33.13 -29.22
CA GLU A 1035 -8.29 33.21 -28.44
C GLU A 1035 -8.26 34.51 -27.63
N GLY A 1036 -8.28 34.37 -26.30
CA GLY A 1036 -8.22 35.47 -25.35
C GLY A 1036 -6.85 35.59 -24.68
N THR A 1037 -6.68 36.66 -23.90
CA THR A 1037 -5.51 36.86 -23.04
C THR A 1037 -5.98 37.27 -21.66
N TYR A 1038 -5.35 36.73 -20.62
CA TYR A 1038 -5.58 37.11 -19.23
C TYR A 1038 -4.31 37.72 -18.66
N LEU A 1039 -4.44 38.84 -17.94
CA LEU A 1039 -3.32 39.46 -17.23
C LEU A 1039 -3.55 39.30 -15.73
N GLU A 1040 -2.91 38.29 -15.15
CA GLU A 1040 -3.01 37.95 -13.72
C GLU A 1040 -2.72 39.12 -12.79
N GLN A 1041 -1.73 39.97 -13.10
CA GLN A 1041 -1.36 41.10 -12.23
C GLN A 1041 -2.45 42.18 -12.10
N THR A 1042 -3.36 42.26 -13.06
CA THR A 1042 -4.38 43.32 -13.14
C THR A 1042 -5.80 42.76 -13.21
N HIS A 1043 -5.96 41.43 -13.15
CA HIS A 1043 -7.21 40.71 -13.39
C HIS A 1043 -7.96 41.24 -14.64
N ALA A 1044 -7.19 41.54 -15.69
CA ALA A 1044 -7.73 42.10 -16.92
C ALA A 1044 -8.00 40.98 -17.90
N PHE A 1045 -9.28 40.80 -18.24
CA PHE A 1045 -9.74 39.80 -19.19
C PHE A 1045 -9.82 40.45 -20.57
N PHE A 1046 -9.17 39.83 -21.56
CA PHE A 1046 -9.28 40.16 -22.97
C PHE A 1046 -9.91 38.97 -23.70
N PRO A 1047 -11.25 38.78 -23.59
CA PRO A 1047 -11.94 37.82 -24.43
C PRO A 1047 -11.68 38.23 -25.88
N GLY A 1048 -11.34 37.29 -26.76
CA GLY A 1048 -11.04 37.58 -28.16
C GLY A 1048 -12.19 38.28 -28.91
N VAL A 1049 -12.13 38.39 -30.24
CA VAL A 1049 -13.22 39.01 -31.01
C VAL A 1049 -14.54 38.22 -30.80
N ASN A 1050 -15.52 38.85 -30.15
CA ASN A 1050 -16.77 38.23 -29.65
C ASN A 1050 -16.53 37.08 -28.65
N GLY A 1051 -15.39 37.06 -27.99
CA GLY A 1051 -14.92 35.93 -27.22
C GLY A 1051 -15.52 35.79 -25.83
N GLN A 1052 -15.32 34.61 -25.25
CA GLN A 1052 -15.60 34.31 -23.86
C GLN A 1052 -14.35 33.72 -23.22
N MET A 1053 -14.14 34.05 -21.95
CA MET A 1053 -13.11 33.45 -21.10
C MET A 1053 -13.54 33.55 -19.64
N GLY A 1054 -13.03 32.68 -18.77
CA GLY A 1054 -13.41 32.67 -17.36
C GLY A 1054 -13.10 31.35 -16.69
N TRP A 1055 -13.87 31.03 -15.66
CA TRP A 1055 -13.66 29.86 -14.83
C TRP A 1055 -14.45 28.67 -15.34
N VAL A 1056 -13.78 27.52 -15.39
CA VAL A 1056 -14.37 26.22 -15.75
C VAL A 1056 -14.17 25.27 -14.57
N TYR A 1057 -15.28 24.87 -13.96
CA TYR A 1057 -15.30 23.91 -12.87
C TYR A 1057 -15.46 22.51 -13.47
N GLU A 1058 -14.33 21.84 -13.73
CA GLU A 1058 -14.30 20.52 -14.40
C GLU A 1058 -15.22 19.48 -13.75
N ASN A 1059 -15.44 19.59 -12.45
CA ASN A 1059 -16.23 18.66 -11.63
C ASN A 1059 -17.57 19.27 -11.14
N GLY A 1060 -17.95 20.45 -11.65
CA GLY A 1060 -19.11 21.19 -11.18
C GLY A 1060 -18.88 21.90 -9.85
N ALA A 1061 -19.48 23.09 -9.72
CA ALA A 1061 -19.45 23.88 -8.50
C ALA A 1061 -20.87 24.03 -7.93
N ASP A 1062 -21.07 23.53 -6.70
CA ASP A 1062 -22.31 23.78 -5.96
C ASP A 1062 -22.32 25.19 -5.38
N MET A 1063 -23.09 26.06 -6.02
CA MET A 1063 -23.33 27.44 -5.59
C MET A 1063 -24.71 27.62 -4.94
N SER A 1064 -25.51 26.56 -4.80
CA SER A 1064 -26.92 26.62 -4.35
C SER A 1064 -27.07 27.07 -2.89
N GLY A 1065 -26.02 26.85 -2.08
CA GLY A 1065 -25.93 27.33 -0.70
C GLY A 1065 -25.74 28.85 -0.55
N TYR A 1066 -25.61 29.59 -1.66
CA TYR A 1066 -25.38 31.04 -1.67
C TYR A 1066 -26.54 31.80 -2.31
N LYS A 1067 -26.88 32.96 -1.74
CA LYS A 1067 -27.91 33.85 -2.26
C LYS A 1067 -27.43 34.64 -3.47
N TYR A 1068 -26.18 35.11 -3.45
CA TYR A 1068 -25.67 36.07 -4.43
C TYR A 1068 -24.29 35.69 -4.96
N LEU A 1069 -24.09 35.85 -6.27
CA LEU A 1069 -22.79 35.95 -6.92
C LEU A 1069 -22.50 37.41 -7.24
N VAL A 1070 -21.37 37.92 -6.76
CA VAL A 1070 -21.00 39.33 -6.88
C VAL A 1070 -19.70 39.47 -7.68
N PHE A 1071 -19.73 40.31 -8.71
CA PHE A 1071 -18.55 40.77 -9.44
C PHE A 1071 -18.35 42.27 -9.19
N LYS A 1072 -17.16 42.67 -8.73
CA LYS A 1072 -16.75 44.08 -8.64
C LYS A 1072 -15.79 44.40 -9.78
N LEU A 1073 -15.97 45.57 -10.39
CA LEU A 1073 -15.21 46.00 -11.55
C LEU A 1073 -14.46 47.29 -11.22
N ASP A 1074 -13.21 47.39 -11.69
CA ASP A 1074 -12.37 48.57 -11.42
C ASP A 1074 -12.91 49.84 -12.08
N LYS A 1075 -13.65 49.68 -13.18
CA LYS A 1075 -14.22 50.78 -13.95
C LYS A 1075 -15.47 50.33 -14.72
N VAL A 1076 -16.22 51.33 -15.18
CA VAL A 1076 -17.34 51.11 -16.09
C VAL A 1076 -16.83 50.53 -17.42
N GLN A 1077 -17.46 49.45 -17.87
CA GLN A 1077 -17.08 48.76 -19.11
C GLN A 1077 -17.67 49.50 -20.31
N LYS A 1078 -16.82 49.95 -21.23
CA LYS A 1078 -17.23 50.74 -22.42
C LYS A 1078 -17.61 49.88 -23.64
N VAL A 1079 -17.79 48.59 -23.42
CA VAL A 1079 -18.06 47.58 -24.45
C VAL A 1079 -19.32 46.80 -24.05
N ASN A 1080 -19.96 46.15 -25.03
CA ASN A 1080 -21.04 45.21 -24.71
C ASN A 1080 -20.45 44.01 -23.97
N ALA A 1081 -20.59 44.00 -22.65
CA ALA A 1081 -20.04 42.98 -21.77
C ALA A 1081 -21.14 42.32 -20.91
N ALA A 1082 -20.97 41.03 -20.66
CA ALA A 1082 -21.90 40.23 -19.87
C ALA A 1082 -21.15 39.20 -19.02
N ILE A 1083 -21.77 38.82 -17.90
CA ILE A 1083 -21.39 37.64 -17.12
C ILE A 1083 -22.35 36.52 -17.49
N ASN A 1084 -21.82 35.40 -17.95
CA ASN A 1084 -22.58 34.23 -18.37
C ASN A 1084 -22.35 33.09 -17.38
N ILE A 1085 -23.41 32.39 -16.99
CA ILE A 1085 -23.38 31.23 -16.11
C ILE A 1085 -23.97 30.04 -16.86
N TYR A 1086 -23.20 28.96 -16.94
CA TYR A 1086 -23.58 27.72 -17.60
C TYR A 1086 -23.55 26.57 -16.59
N PRO A 1087 -24.68 25.88 -16.36
CA PRO A 1087 -24.71 24.65 -15.58
C PRO A 1087 -24.23 23.41 -16.35
N GLN A 1088 -23.81 23.58 -17.61
CA GLN A 1088 -23.24 22.54 -18.45
C GLN A 1088 -21.85 22.95 -18.94
N ASN A 1089 -21.00 21.98 -19.26
CA ASN A 1089 -19.65 22.20 -19.80
C ASN A 1089 -19.66 22.61 -21.29
N SER A 1090 -20.54 23.53 -21.66
CA SER A 1090 -20.65 24.05 -23.02
C SER A 1090 -21.24 25.45 -23.03
N ILE A 1091 -20.50 26.38 -23.62
CA ILE A 1091 -20.91 27.77 -23.81
C ILE A 1091 -22.00 27.95 -24.88
N TRP A 1092 -22.30 26.89 -25.65
CA TRP A 1092 -23.31 26.90 -26.72
C TRP A 1092 -24.69 26.46 -26.22
N GLY A 1093 -24.78 25.93 -25.00
CA GLY A 1093 -26.05 25.53 -24.38
C GLY A 1093 -26.82 26.68 -23.73
N ASN A 1094 -27.86 26.32 -22.96
CA ASN A 1094 -28.67 27.28 -22.22
C ASN A 1094 -27.82 28.03 -21.18
N CYS A 1095 -27.97 29.34 -21.04
CA CYS A 1095 -27.22 30.08 -20.04
C CYS A 1095 -28.03 31.22 -19.42
N TYR A 1096 -27.66 31.58 -18.20
CA TYR A 1096 -28.02 32.87 -17.63
C TYR A 1096 -26.97 33.88 -18.05
N SER A 1097 -27.39 34.97 -18.67
CA SER A 1097 -26.55 36.07 -19.11
C SER A 1097 -27.00 37.35 -18.45
N LYS A 1098 -26.08 37.99 -17.73
CA LYS A 1098 -26.28 39.27 -17.07
C LYS A 1098 -25.45 40.34 -17.77
N PRO A 1099 -26.08 41.24 -18.56
CA PRO A 1099 -25.39 42.42 -19.09
C PRO A 1099 -24.80 43.27 -17.96
N ILE A 1100 -23.54 43.67 -18.09
CA ILE A 1100 -22.83 44.49 -17.10
C ILE A 1100 -23.28 45.96 -17.20
N GLY A 1101 -23.36 46.50 -18.44
CA GLY A 1101 -23.74 47.90 -18.68
C GLY A 1101 -22.80 48.90 -18.00
N ASP A 1102 -23.38 49.95 -17.41
CA ASP A 1102 -22.64 51.01 -16.71
C ASP A 1102 -22.29 50.67 -15.23
N ALA A 1103 -22.50 49.41 -14.80
CA ALA A 1103 -22.28 49.01 -13.42
C ALA A 1103 -20.79 48.81 -13.11
N THR A 1104 -20.38 49.16 -11.90
CA THR A 1104 -19.06 48.79 -11.32
C THR A 1104 -19.17 47.66 -10.30
N MET A 1105 -20.39 47.16 -10.06
CA MET A 1105 -20.70 46.02 -9.23
C MET A 1105 -21.93 45.32 -9.80
N VAL A 1106 -21.80 44.04 -10.13
CA VAL A 1106 -22.88 43.20 -10.65
C VAL A 1106 -23.22 42.17 -9.58
N VAL A 1107 -24.50 42.12 -9.19
CA VAL A 1107 -25.02 41.12 -8.26
C VAL A 1107 -26.01 40.23 -9.00
N ILE A 1108 -25.81 38.92 -8.89
CA ILE A 1108 -26.64 37.88 -9.51
C ILE A 1108 -27.32 37.08 -8.37
N PRO A 1109 -28.66 37.08 -8.26
CA PRO A 1109 -29.39 36.33 -7.23
C PRO A 1109 -29.53 34.86 -7.62
N LEU A 1110 -28.60 34.01 -7.15
CA LEU A 1110 -28.44 32.61 -7.60
C LEU A 1110 -29.68 31.73 -7.41
N GLN A 1111 -30.58 32.06 -6.47
CA GLN A 1111 -31.82 31.30 -6.23
C GLN A 1111 -32.99 31.72 -7.13
N GLU A 1112 -32.83 32.80 -7.89
CA GLU A 1112 -33.90 33.42 -8.68
C GLU A 1112 -33.55 33.51 -10.18
N ILE A 1113 -32.37 33.02 -10.58
CA ILE A 1113 -31.96 33.09 -11.99
C ILE A 1113 -32.66 32.04 -12.86
N GLU A 1114 -33.11 32.49 -14.02
CA GLU A 1114 -33.70 31.68 -15.09
C GLU A 1114 -32.85 31.81 -16.36
N TYR A 1115 -32.81 30.79 -17.22
CA TYR A 1115 -32.05 30.88 -18.47
C TYR A 1115 -32.51 32.08 -19.32
N THR A 1116 -31.56 32.83 -19.85
CA THR A 1116 -31.82 34.01 -20.70
C THR A 1116 -31.49 33.77 -22.17
N SER A 1117 -30.82 32.66 -22.48
CA SER A 1117 -30.50 32.23 -23.84
C SER A 1117 -30.63 30.72 -24.01
N GLY A 1118 -30.84 30.28 -25.25
CA GLY A 1118 -31.04 28.88 -25.62
C GLY A 1118 -32.53 28.50 -25.72
N ASP A 1119 -32.83 27.21 -25.68
CA ASP A 1119 -34.18 26.67 -25.85
C ASP A 1119 -34.97 26.59 -24.53
N ALA A 1120 -34.30 26.71 -23.36
CA ALA A 1120 -34.90 26.63 -22.02
C ALA A 1120 -35.14 28.00 -21.36
N ILE A 1121 -35.29 29.07 -22.15
CA ILE A 1121 -35.47 30.44 -21.63
C ILE A 1121 -36.65 30.51 -20.65
N GLY A 1122 -36.43 31.08 -19.46
CA GLY A 1122 -37.43 31.21 -18.40
C GLY A 1122 -37.52 30.02 -17.43
N GLU A 1123 -36.79 28.94 -17.68
CA GLU A 1123 -36.65 27.84 -16.71
C GLU A 1123 -35.55 28.15 -15.68
N PRO A 1124 -35.67 27.70 -14.41
CA PRO A 1124 -34.65 27.91 -13.39
C PRO A 1124 -33.28 27.30 -13.74
N VAL A 1125 -32.19 28.00 -13.41
CA VAL A 1125 -30.83 27.46 -13.56
C VAL A 1125 -30.49 26.55 -12.38
N ASN A 1126 -29.91 25.37 -12.65
CA ASN A 1126 -29.42 24.47 -11.61
C ASN A 1126 -28.12 25.02 -11.00
N THR A 1127 -28.22 25.81 -9.94
CA THR A 1127 -27.05 26.38 -9.25
C THR A 1127 -26.32 25.41 -8.33
N ALA A 1128 -26.83 24.19 -8.16
CA ALA A 1128 -26.10 23.13 -7.46
C ALA A 1128 -25.03 22.46 -8.32
N ASN A 1129 -25.01 22.76 -9.63
CA ASN A 1129 -24.00 22.25 -10.55
C ASN A 1129 -23.66 23.29 -11.63
N ILE A 1130 -22.84 24.27 -11.27
CA ILE A 1130 -22.32 25.27 -12.23
C ILE A 1130 -21.00 24.80 -12.83
N MET A 1131 -20.92 24.70 -14.15
CA MET A 1131 -19.74 24.23 -14.87
C MET A 1131 -18.89 25.38 -15.41
N ILE A 1132 -19.50 26.48 -15.85
CA ILE A 1132 -18.76 27.62 -16.43
C ILE A 1132 -19.33 28.95 -15.91
N VAL A 1133 -18.44 29.83 -15.45
CA VAL A 1133 -18.75 31.26 -15.28
C VAL A 1133 -17.81 32.05 -16.19
N ALA A 1134 -18.38 32.64 -17.24
CA ALA A 1134 -17.62 33.30 -18.30
C ALA A 1134 -17.89 34.81 -18.37
N LEU A 1135 -16.83 35.55 -18.69
CA LEU A 1135 -16.89 36.95 -19.04
C LEU A 1135 -16.90 37.07 -20.56
N TYR A 1136 -17.96 37.67 -21.08
CA TYR A 1136 -18.11 37.99 -22.49
C TYR A 1136 -17.80 39.46 -22.72
N ALA A 1137 -16.97 39.75 -23.72
CA ALA A 1137 -16.77 41.10 -24.25
C ALA A 1137 -16.87 41.08 -25.77
N GLY A 1138 -17.70 41.96 -26.35
CA GLY A 1138 -17.72 42.17 -27.80
C GLY A 1138 -16.36 42.62 -28.37
N ASN A 1139 -16.25 42.79 -29.69
CA ASN A 1139 -14.99 43.08 -30.42
C ASN A 1139 -13.94 43.93 -29.67
N GLY A 1140 -12.94 43.28 -29.08
CA GLY A 1140 -11.75 43.90 -28.50
C GLY A 1140 -11.95 44.60 -27.15
N GLY A 1141 -12.98 44.22 -26.40
CA GLY A 1141 -13.26 44.76 -25.07
C GLY A 1141 -12.39 44.16 -23.96
N VAL A 1142 -12.08 44.98 -22.96
CA VAL A 1142 -11.36 44.56 -21.74
C VAL A 1142 -12.32 44.63 -20.58
N ILE A 1143 -12.34 43.61 -19.73
CA ILE A 1143 -13.10 43.59 -18.47
C ILE A 1143 -12.09 43.48 -17.33
N ASP A 1144 -11.94 44.57 -16.58
CA ASP A 1144 -11.12 44.60 -15.37
C ASP A 1144 -11.99 44.22 -14.16
N VAL A 1145 -11.73 43.05 -13.58
CA VAL A 1145 -12.49 42.53 -12.44
C VAL A 1145 -11.64 42.67 -11.19
N SER A 1146 -12.07 43.52 -10.27
CA SER A 1146 -11.34 43.74 -9.02
C SER A 1146 -11.56 42.60 -8.02
N ASP A 1147 -12.74 41.96 -8.06
CA ASP A 1147 -13.15 40.94 -7.09
C ASP A 1147 -14.36 40.14 -7.61
N ALA A 1148 -14.46 38.86 -7.26
CA ALA A 1148 -15.57 37.97 -7.61
C ALA A 1148 -15.76 36.94 -6.50
N TYR A 1149 -16.98 36.85 -5.94
CA TYR A 1149 -17.25 35.97 -4.80
C TYR A 1149 -18.73 35.65 -4.61
N LEU A 1150 -19.01 34.58 -3.86
CA LEU A 1150 -20.35 34.22 -3.41
C LEU A 1150 -20.64 34.79 -2.02
N THR A 1151 -21.89 35.18 -1.76
CA THR A 1151 -22.28 35.71 -0.44
C THR A 1151 -23.75 35.48 -0.10
N ASN A 1152 -24.01 35.36 1.20
CA ASN A 1152 -25.34 35.31 1.80
C ASN A 1152 -25.73 36.62 2.49
N ASN A 1153 -24.94 37.68 2.34
CA ASN A 1153 -25.22 38.98 2.93
C ASN A 1153 -26.33 39.72 2.15
N ASP A 1154 -27.45 40.00 2.83
CA ASP A 1154 -28.62 40.69 2.28
C ASP A 1154 -28.34 42.15 1.86
N ASP A 1155 -27.20 42.74 2.26
CA ASP A 1155 -26.74 44.04 1.75
C ASP A 1155 -26.56 44.06 0.22
N TYR A 1156 -26.39 42.89 -0.40
CA TYR A 1156 -26.24 42.73 -1.84
C TYR A 1156 -27.56 42.40 -2.57
N SER A 1157 -28.71 42.48 -1.89
CA SER A 1157 -30.01 42.26 -2.54
C SER A 1157 -30.19 43.20 -3.77
N PRO A 1158 -30.60 42.67 -4.94
CA PRO A 1158 -30.91 43.47 -6.13
C PRO A 1158 -32.01 44.51 -5.88
N GLU A 1159 -32.90 44.22 -4.92
CA GLU A 1159 -33.85 45.18 -4.36
C GLU A 1159 -33.12 46.00 -3.29
N GLY A 1160 -32.37 47.01 -3.73
CA GLY A 1160 -31.45 47.75 -2.88
C GLY A 1160 -32.03 48.14 -1.52
N VAL A 1161 -31.15 48.13 -0.50
CA VAL A 1161 -31.41 48.60 0.86
C VAL A 1161 -32.38 49.79 0.84
N SER A 1162 -33.65 49.54 1.17
CA SER A 1162 -34.57 50.58 1.55
C SER A 1162 -34.03 51.20 2.82
N VAL A 1163 -33.24 52.26 2.68
CA VAL A 1163 -33.07 53.25 3.73
C VAL A 1163 -34.45 53.80 4.00
N GLY A 1164 -35.12 53.22 5.00
CA GLY A 1164 -36.36 53.73 5.54
C GLY A 1164 -36.17 55.21 5.80
N SER A 1165 -36.80 56.04 4.99
CA SER A 1165 -36.78 57.48 5.16
C SER A 1165 -37.42 57.83 6.50
N ILE A 1166 -36.62 57.99 7.54
CA ILE A 1166 -37.08 58.64 8.77
C ILE A 1166 -37.20 60.13 8.44
N HIS A 1167 -38.39 60.52 8.00
CA HIS A 1167 -38.81 61.91 7.95
C HIS A 1167 -39.21 62.36 9.35
N ILE A 1168 -38.36 63.15 10.00
CA ILE A 1168 -38.79 64.02 11.09
C ILE A 1168 -38.37 65.44 10.71
N ARG A 1169 -39.35 66.31 10.45
CA ARG A 1169 -39.15 67.76 10.42
C ARG A 1169 -38.97 68.23 11.87
N PRO A 1170 -37.93 69.02 12.20
CA PRO A 1170 -37.86 69.63 13.50
C PRO A 1170 -38.99 70.67 13.62
N THR A 1171 -39.85 70.52 14.62
CA THR A 1171 -40.67 71.62 15.12
C THR A 1171 -39.91 72.25 16.30
N GLU A 1172 -40.11 73.54 16.56
CA GLU A 1172 -39.30 74.43 17.44
C GLU A 1172 -39.18 74.02 18.94
N THR A 1173 -39.56 72.80 19.33
CA THR A 1173 -39.58 72.35 20.73
C THR A 1173 -38.59 71.22 21.07
N ASP A 1174 -37.76 70.77 20.14
CA ASP A 1174 -36.76 69.73 20.45
C ASP A 1174 -35.47 70.35 20.99
N GLY A 1175 -34.92 69.78 22.07
CA GLY A 1175 -33.84 70.33 22.92
C GLY A 1175 -32.51 70.71 22.24
N PRO A 1176 -31.47 71.07 23.02
CA PRO A 1176 -30.25 71.67 22.48
C PRO A 1176 -29.56 70.77 21.44
N VAL A 1177 -29.19 71.36 20.30
CA VAL A 1177 -28.50 70.71 19.19
C VAL A 1177 -27.00 70.92 19.33
N TYR A 1178 -26.21 69.90 19.04
CA TYR A 1178 -24.75 69.92 19.10
C TYR A 1178 -24.15 69.56 17.73
N ASN A 1179 -22.99 70.13 17.37
CA ASN A 1179 -22.24 69.62 16.23
C ASN A 1179 -21.55 68.28 16.56
N LEU A 1180 -20.92 67.64 15.58
CA LEU A 1180 -20.23 66.36 15.77
C LEU A 1180 -19.03 66.42 16.73
N GLN A 1181 -18.60 67.62 17.14
CA GLN A 1181 -17.57 67.86 18.14
C GLN A 1181 -18.16 68.12 19.54
N GLY A 1182 -19.48 68.02 19.72
CA GLY A 1182 -20.14 68.15 21.02
C GLY A 1182 -20.38 69.60 21.48
N MET A 1183 -20.23 70.60 20.60
CA MET A 1183 -20.52 72.01 20.91
C MET A 1183 -21.97 72.35 20.56
N ARG A 1184 -22.67 73.04 21.47
CA ARG A 1184 -24.06 73.47 21.26
C ARG A 1184 -24.14 74.51 20.15
N VAL A 1185 -25.14 74.37 19.26
CA VAL A 1185 -25.33 75.20 18.08
C VAL A 1185 -26.75 75.76 18.07
N ASP A 1186 -26.87 77.10 18.04
CA ASP A 1186 -28.18 77.78 18.10
C ASP A 1186 -28.75 78.13 16.70
N ARG A 1187 -27.95 77.98 15.63
CA ARG A 1187 -28.41 78.09 14.22
C ARG A 1187 -27.73 77.04 13.36
N MET A 1188 -28.52 76.21 12.69
CA MET A 1188 -28.02 75.11 11.87
C MET A 1188 -27.88 75.52 10.40
N THR A 1189 -26.69 75.31 9.83
CA THR A 1189 -26.47 75.30 8.37
C THR A 1189 -26.45 73.86 7.85
N LYS A 1190 -26.49 73.68 6.52
CA LYS A 1190 -26.43 72.36 5.88
C LYS A 1190 -25.27 71.51 6.41
N GLY A 1191 -25.56 70.37 7.02
CA GLY A 1191 -24.57 69.53 7.73
C GLY A 1191 -25.20 68.54 8.72
N VAL A 1192 -24.36 67.73 9.37
CA VAL A 1192 -24.78 66.70 10.35
C VAL A 1192 -24.59 67.21 11.78
N TYR A 1193 -25.60 67.02 12.62
CA TYR A 1193 -25.64 67.44 14.03
C TYR A 1193 -26.14 66.31 14.92
N ILE A 1194 -26.06 66.49 16.24
CA ILE A 1194 -26.58 65.58 17.26
C ILE A 1194 -27.64 66.32 18.08
N GLN A 1195 -28.84 65.77 18.16
CA GLN A 1195 -29.92 66.28 19.01
C GLN A 1195 -30.53 65.11 19.77
N ASN A 1196 -30.66 65.25 21.10
CA ASN A 1196 -31.15 64.18 21.99
C ASN A 1196 -30.45 62.82 21.79
N GLY A 1197 -29.13 62.84 21.54
CA GLY A 1197 -28.32 61.63 21.35
C GLY A 1197 -28.43 60.96 19.99
N LYS A 1198 -29.17 61.52 19.03
CA LYS A 1198 -29.30 60.99 17.66
C LYS A 1198 -28.68 61.93 16.64
N LYS A 1199 -28.03 61.36 15.61
CA LYS A 1199 -27.51 62.14 14.47
C LYS A 1199 -28.68 62.61 13.59
N ILE A 1200 -28.69 63.89 13.27
CA ILE A 1200 -29.67 64.53 12.38
C ILE A 1200 -28.93 65.23 11.24
N LEU A 1201 -29.50 65.19 10.03
CA LEU A 1201 -28.94 65.84 8.85
C LEU A 1201 -29.81 67.05 8.48
N VAL A 1202 -29.20 68.23 8.49
CA VAL A 1202 -29.83 69.48 8.04
C VAL A 1202 -29.40 69.69 6.59
N LYS A 1203 -30.37 69.80 5.67
CA LYS A 1203 -30.14 69.92 4.21
C LYS A 1203 -30.19 71.35 3.70
#